data_AF-A0A5N5QE14-F1
#
_entry.id   AF-A0A5N5QE14-F1
#
_cell.length_a   1.000
_cell.length_b   1.000
_cell.length_c   1.000
_cell.angle_alpha   90.00
_cell.angle_beta   90.00
_cell.angle_gamma   90.00
#
_symmetry.space_group_name_H-M   'P 1'
#
loop_
_entity.id
_entity.type
_entity.pdbx_description
1 polymer ?
#
loop_
_entity_poly.entity_id
_entity_poly.type
_entity_poly.pdbx_seq_one_letter_code
_entity_poly.pdbx_strand_id
1 'polypeptide(L)'
;MKNSLGPHRVTPAYLNSPPNDTIDCPESSDRASPALNNSPTNTTRIKPSSFFDLVVIGAGPAGLALVARILESRPAALYTDQEHLYLHWLQRNHNPSLLRTRKTGLGNDRVVVESPAVDRQTAGCCCSGQMRILVIDKLGEGWMTNWNRHFAAFGIKHLRSPLFFHPSPADLDALIAFAEREGRSASGPPSLLYANSSWPKGCSTRCERVLPELIEIPGCVGAEISKHKRASRRSKKERKYARLIQDIGPVVNERDRRDYFTPGTALFQDFVQREVVERYGLDGAWETAQTMLNKKAPDEEMRPVAMLKGEVTSMNWSPLHVDGSGHIAGFHLETSEGTRIGAKAVVCAVGMGGCPSIPPQFVELGGEATHGPGWAHSSCFANQSYTFPPSYCNRNTVVVIGGGLTSAQICDLALSKGFSKAVLIIRSHLKVKPFDVSLDWMGRYSNLKKMEFWQEEDPLHRLDMLRSARGGGSITPTYAKVLRMHQDRGALEIRTMSCLDAAHWDDSCQKWSLKVQVFDDAVRKDPITHTLRRLDIEADFVVAATGTKPSFLSLPFVRGLADNPQVPPCPTVGGLPILTSHLQWPGLPLFCVGGYSALQVGPGAFNLGGMREAADRVVGRLEELAIGRGLDDVPFGKSKDEYVRFVK
;
A
#
# COMPACT_ATOMS: atom_id res chain seq x y z
N MET A 1 24.12 -46.45 26.35
CA MET A 1 25.22 -45.48 26.13
C MET A 1 24.61 -44.13 25.88
N LYS A 2 25.06 -43.13 26.64
CA LYS A 2 24.65 -41.73 26.58
C LYS A 2 25.04 -41.13 25.22
N ASN A 3 24.18 -40.29 24.65
CA ASN A 3 24.61 -39.05 24.01
C ASN A 3 23.46 -38.02 24.05
N SER A 4 23.82 -36.87 24.61
CA SER A 4 23.04 -35.71 24.96
C SER A 4 22.58 -34.89 23.75
N LEU A 5 21.33 -34.43 23.76
CA LEU A 5 20.87 -33.33 22.93
C LEU A 5 21.25 -32.00 23.60
N GLY A 6 21.80 -31.06 22.81
CA GLY A 6 22.25 -29.74 23.27
C GLY A 6 21.11 -28.77 23.65
N PRO A 7 21.43 -27.66 24.33
CA PRO A 7 20.49 -26.96 25.20
C PRO A 7 19.97 -25.65 24.60
N HIS A 8 19.09 -25.66 23.58
CA HIS A 8 18.37 -24.42 23.18
C HIS A 8 16.91 -24.67 22.73
N ARG A 9 16.30 -25.78 23.13
CA ARG A 9 14.87 -26.04 22.96
C ARG A 9 14.29 -26.66 24.21
N VAL A 10 14.16 -25.86 25.28
CA VAL A 10 13.24 -26.15 26.37
C VAL A 10 12.64 -24.82 26.82
N THR A 11 11.34 -24.67 26.56
CA THR A 11 10.47 -23.67 27.18
C THR A 11 10.45 -23.95 28.69
N PRO A 12 10.81 -23.02 29.58
CA PRO A 12 10.73 -23.27 31.02
C PRO A 12 9.26 -23.39 31.44
N ALA A 13 8.88 -24.57 31.93
CA ALA A 13 7.70 -24.73 32.76
C ALA A 13 8.07 -24.45 34.23
N TYR A 14 7.10 -23.94 34.97
CA TYR A 14 7.01 -23.79 36.44
C TYR A 14 7.36 -22.41 37.03
N LEU A 15 6.29 -21.63 37.22
CA LEU A 15 6.00 -21.00 38.50
C LEU A 15 5.52 -22.10 39.47
N ASN A 16 6.14 -22.21 40.65
CA ASN A 16 5.50 -22.79 41.84
C ASN A 16 5.91 -21.95 43.05
N SER A 17 4.90 -21.44 43.75
CA SER A 17 5.00 -20.75 45.03
C SER A 17 5.51 -21.70 46.13
N PRO A 18 6.19 -21.19 47.17
CA PRO A 18 6.67 -22.02 48.29
C PRO A 18 5.54 -22.40 49.27
N PRO A 19 5.74 -23.47 50.08
CA PRO A 19 4.69 -24.09 50.88
C PRO A 19 4.50 -23.45 52.26
N ASN A 20 3.30 -23.69 52.82
CA ASN A 20 2.89 -23.35 54.19
C ASN A 20 3.75 -24.06 55.24
N ASP A 21 4.34 -23.29 56.15
CA ASP A 21 4.76 -23.76 57.48
C ASP A 21 3.96 -22.99 58.55
N THR A 22 3.25 -23.74 59.38
CA THR A 22 2.51 -23.30 60.56
C THR A 22 3.45 -23.02 61.73
N ILE A 23 3.44 -21.78 62.26
CA ILE A 23 3.87 -21.46 63.63
C ILE A 23 2.96 -20.35 64.20
N ASP A 24 2.51 -20.58 65.44
CA ASP A 24 1.59 -19.79 66.27
C ASP A 24 1.83 -18.27 66.32
N CYS A 25 0.74 -17.51 66.48
CA CYS A 25 0.77 -16.18 67.11
C CYS A 25 -0.50 -15.97 67.98
N PRO A 26 -0.38 -15.37 69.18
CA PRO A 26 -1.49 -15.15 70.10
C PRO A 26 -2.27 -13.85 69.79
N GLU A 27 -3.46 -13.77 70.38
CA GLU A 27 -4.44 -12.67 70.34
C GLU A 27 -3.85 -11.28 70.69
N SER A 28 -4.30 -10.21 70.01
CA SER A 28 -4.88 -9.00 70.64
C SER A 28 -5.16 -7.83 69.66
N SER A 29 -6.40 -7.33 69.75
CA SER A 29 -6.91 -5.94 69.67
C SER A 29 -6.59 -4.96 68.52
N ASP A 30 -7.68 -4.45 67.94
CA ASP A 30 -8.01 -3.06 67.57
C ASP A 30 -7.04 -2.21 66.72
N ARG A 31 -7.48 -1.85 65.49
CA ARG A 31 -7.85 -0.46 65.11
C ARG A 31 -8.05 -0.26 63.60
N ALA A 32 -9.21 0.31 63.27
CA ALA A 32 -9.54 1.28 62.20
C ALA A 32 -8.98 1.09 60.77
N SER A 33 -9.91 0.81 59.85
CA SER A 33 -9.76 0.91 58.39
C SER A 33 -9.40 2.33 57.92
N PRO A 34 -8.46 2.52 56.98
CA PRO A 34 -8.43 3.69 56.13
C PRO A 34 -9.15 3.39 54.81
N ALA A 35 -10.12 4.24 54.48
CA ALA A 35 -10.82 4.24 53.20
C ALA A 35 -9.83 4.28 52.03
N LEU A 36 -9.95 3.31 51.13
CA LEU A 36 -9.29 3.34 49.81
C LEU A 36 -9.94 4.46 48.99
N ASN A 37 -9.16 5.52 48.76
CA ASN A 37 -9.47 6.57 47.80
C ASN A 37 -9.67 5.96 46.41
N ASN A 38 -10.91 6.02 45.90
CA ASN A 38 -11.23 5.81 44.50
C ASN A 38 -10.53 6.87 43.64
N SER A 39 -9.42 6.50 43.01
CA SER A 39 -8.99 7.18 41.79
C SER A 39 -9.99 6.82 40.68
N PRO A 40 -10.54 7.79 39.93
CA PRO A 40 -11.46 7.47 38.85
C PRO A 40 -10.66 6.72 37.77
N THR A 41 -10.93 5.43 37.60
CA THR A 41 -10.51 4.71 36.40
C THR A 41 -11.18 5.40 35.22
N ASN A 42 -10.37 6.12 34.44
CA ASN A 42 -10.78 7.00 33.35
C ASN A 42 -11.42 6.17 32.21
N THR A 43 -12.65 5.72 32.43
CA THR A 43 -13.35 4.79 31.55
C THR A 43 -14.12 5.58 30.52
N THR A 44 -13.81 5.36 29.24
CA THR A 44 -14.50 6.06 28.16
C THR A 44 -15.84 5.39 27.86
N ARG A 45 -16.94 6.14 27.95
CA ARG A 45 -18.28 5.64 27.62
C ARG A 45 -18.52 5.67 26.11
N ILE A 46 -18.95 4.54 25.54
CA ILE A 46 -19.25 4.34 24.12
C ILE A 46 -20.68 3.81 23.98
N LYS A 47 -21.46 4.40 23.07
CA LYS A 47 -22.79 3.90 22.73
C LYS A 47 -22.69 2.57 21.97
N PRO A 48 -23.59 1.60 22.16
CA PRO A 48 -23.57 0.32 21.43
C PRO A 48 -23.62 0.46 19.90
N SER A 49 -24.34 1.46 19.40
CA SER A 49 -24.40 1.78 17.97
C SER A 49 -23.04 2.23 17.42
N SER A 50 -22.19 2.83 18.26
CA SER A 50 -20.85 3.34 17.91
C SER A 50 -19.71 2.38 18.26
N PHE A 51 -20.03 1.15 18.67
CA PHE A 51 -19.05 0.11 18.98
C PHE A 51 -18.97 -0.93 17.86
N PHE A 52 -17.76 -1.24 17.39
CA PHE A 52 -17.52 -2.16 16.26
C PHE A 52 -16.52 -3.25 16.64
N ASP A 53 -16.59 -4.39 15.96
CA ASP A 53 -15.56 -5.43 16.12
C ASP A 53 -14.26 -5.01 15.44
N LEU A 54 -14.38 -4.40 14.25
CA LEU A 54 -13.24 -3.95 13.45
C LEU A 54 -13.48 -2.54 12.91
N VAL A 55 -12.51 -1.65 13.09
CA VAL A 55 -12.46 -0.37 12.39
C VAL A 55 -11.29 -0.36 11.40
N VAL A 56 -11.56 -0.05 10.13
CA VAL A 56 -10.56 0.12 9.07
C VAL A 56 -10.41 1.61 8.75
N ILE A 57 -9.21 2.16 8.92
CA ILE A 57 -8.90 3.57 8.62
C ILE A 57 -8.30 3.66 7.21
N GLY A 58 -9.09 4.16 6.27
CA GLY A 58 -8.73 4.38 4.86
C GLY A 58 -9.44 3.45 3.88
N ALA A 59 -10.01 4.05 2.83
CA ALA A 59 -10.76 3.37 1.75
C ALA A 59 -9.96 3.23 0.44
N GLY A 60 -8.63 3.23 0.54
CA GLY A 60 -7.73 2.98 -0.58
C GLY A 60 -7.66 1.49 -0.97
N PRO A 61 -6.77 1.12 -1.89
CA PRO A 61 -6.72 -0.25 -2.40
C PRO A 61 -6.36 -1.29 -1.32
N ALA A 62 -5.56 -0.91 -0.32
CA ALA A 62 -5.23 -1.80 0.80
C ALA A 62 -6.44 -2.08 1.71
N GLY A 63 -7.23 -1.05 2.02
CA GLY A 63 -8.46 -1.19 2.80
C GLY A 63 -9.51 -1.99 2.05
N LEU A 64 -9.67 -1.75 0.74
CA LEU A 64 -10.61 -2.49 -0.10
C LEU A 64 -10.21 -3.97 -0.21
N ALA A 65 -8.92 -4.26 -0.45
CA ALA A 65 -8.42 -5.63 -0.51
C ALA A 65 -8.66 -6.38 0.81
N LEU A 66 -8.45 -5.72 1.96
CA LEU A 66 -8.71 -6.30 3.27
C LEU A 66 -10.19 -6.62 3.49
N VAL A 67 -11.08 -5.65 3.30
CA VAL A 67 -12.51 -5.84 3.55
C VAL A 67 -13.10 -6.85 2.56
N ALA A 68 -12.74 -6.77 1.28
CA ALA A 68 -13.12 -7.78 0.29
C ALA A 68 -12.63 -9.18 0.70
N ARG A 69 -11.38 -9.29 1.18
CA ARG A 69 -10.83 -10.58 1.63
C ARG A 69 -11.57 -11.14 2.85
N ILE A 70 -11.97 -10.31 3.81
CA ILE A 70 -12.80 -10.73 4.95
C ILE A 70 -14.14 -11.31 4.49
N LEU A 71 -14.75 -10.69 3.48
CA LEU A 71 -16.06 -11.07 2.94
C LEU A 71 -15.99 -12.25 1.95
N GLU A 72 -14.81 -12.57 1.44
CA GLU A 72 -14.62 -13.67 0.50
C GLU A 72 -14.49 -15.03 1.22
N SER A 73 -15.51 -15.86 1.06
CA SER A 73 -15.59 -17.23 1.57
C SER A 73 -14.49 -18.15 1.05
N ARG A 74 -14.10 -18.00 -0.23
CA ARG A 74 -13.18 -18.88 -0.95
C ARG A 74 -12.17 -18.03 -1.69
N PRO A 75 -11.23 -17.40 -0.96
CA PRO A 75 -10.20 -16.59 -1.58
C PRO A 75 -9.35 -17.49 -2.49
N ALA A 76 -8.91 -16.93 -3.62
CA ALA A 76 -7.85 -17.57 -4.39
C ALA A 76 -6.67 -17.82 -3.46
N ALA A 77 -6.11 -19.03 -3.53
CA ALA A 77 -4.83 -19.30 -2.94
C ALA A 77 -3.82 -18.37 -3.65
N LEU A 78 -3.54 -17.22 -3.05
CA LEU A 78 -2.21 -16.67 -3.14
C LEU A 78 -1.34 -17.77 -2.54
N TYR A 79 -0.42 -18.33 -3.31
CA TYR A 79 0.59 -19.26 -2.78
C TYR A 79 1.30 -18.54 -1.62
N THR A 80 0.77 -18.70 -0.42
CA THR A 80 1.06 -17.96 0.81
C THR A 80 1.47 -18.96 1.86
N ASP A 81 2.04 -18.44 2.94
CA ASP A 81 2.88 -19.11 3.91
C ASP A 81 2.31 -20.43 4.51
N GLN A 82 1.00 -20.71 4.41
CA GLN A 82 0.40 -22.00 4.76
C GLN A 82 0.91 -23.15 3.88
N GLU A 83 1.10 -22.97 2.58
CA GLU A 83 1.71 -24.00 1.72
C GLU A 83 3.20 -24.15 1.99
N HIS A 84 3.91 -23.10 2.42
CA HIS A 84 5.29 -23.20 2.86
C HIS A 84 5.43 -23.95 4.18
N LEU A 85 4.57 -23.67 5.18
CA LEU A 85 4.51 -24.43 6.44
C LEU A 85 4.17 -25.91 6.16
N TYR A 86 3.25 -26.17 5.23
CA TYR A 86 2.87 -27.51 4.79
C TYR A 86 4.01 -28.23 4.04
N LEU A 87 4.75 -27.55 3.16
CA LEU A 87 5.93 -28.09 2.47
C LEU A 87 7.09 -28.34 3.43
N HIS A 88 7.28 -27.47 4.43
CA HIS A 88 8.29 -27.63 5.49
C HIS A 88 7.97 -28.79 6.43
N TRP A 89 6.67 -29.09 6.65
CA TRP A 89 6.19 -30.26 7.36
C TRP A 89 6.35 -31.54 6.53
N LEU A 90 6.00 -31.52 5.23
CA LEU A 90 6.20 -32.64 4.30
C LEU A 90 7.67 -33.03 4.12
N GLN A 91 8.60 -32.06 4.13
CA GLN A 91 10.04 -32.33 4.08
C GLN A 91 10.59 -32.95 5.39
N ARG A 92 9.90 -32.78 6.52
CA ARG A 92 10.29 -33.38 7.81
C ARG A 92 9.81 -34.82 7.97
N ASN A 93 8.71 -35.19 7.32
CA ASN A 93 8.14 -36.52 7.38
C ASN A 93 8.41 -37.27 6.07
N HIS A 94 9.56 -37.94 5.98
CA HIS A 94 9.85 -38.90 4.91
C HIS A 94 8.85 -40.07 4.96
N ASN A 95 7.73 -39.97 4.25
CA ASN A 95 7.06 -41.13 3.63
C ASN A 95 6.11 -40.70 2.50
N PRO A 96 6.49 -40.79 1.22
CA PRO A 96 5.69 -40.27 0.12
C PRO A 96 4.72 -41.35 -0.39
N SER A 97 3.48 -41.34 0.10
CA SER A 97 2.38 -41.90 -0.71
C SER A 97 1.95 -40.82 -1.70
N LEU A 98 2.66 -40.75 -2.84
CA LEU A 98 2.33 -39.83 -3.93
C LEU A 98 0.92 -40.15 -4.44
N LEU A 99 -0.01 -39.20 -4.24
CA LEU A 99 -1.26 -39.15 -4.98
C LEU A 99 -0.91 -39.11 -6.48
N ARG A 100 -1.37 -40.11 -7.23
CA ARG A 100 -1.25 -40.16 -8.69
C ARG A 100 -2.06 -39.00 -9.30
N THR A 101 -1.41 -37.88 -9.58
CA THR A 101 -1.97 -36.88 -10.48
C THR A 101 -2.06 -37.47 -11.89
N ARG A 102 -3.28 -37.53 -12.43
CA ARG A 102 -3.56 -37.91 -13.81
C ARG A 102 -2.73 -37.03 -14.76
N LYS A 103 -2.22 -37.64 -15.85
CA LYS A 103 -1.51 -36.91 -16.91
C LYS A 103 -2.41 -35.79 -17.45
N THR A 104 -1.91 -34.57 -17.46
CA THR A 104 -2.50 -33.43 -18.16
C THR A 104 -2.46 -33.68 -19.66
N GLY A 105 -3.59 -33.43 -20.34
CA GLY A 105 -3.68 -33.50 -21.80
C GLY A 105 -2.82 -32.43 -22.47
N LEU A 106 -2.54 -32.63 -23.76
CA LEU A 106 -1.89 -31.66 -24.64
C LEU A 106 -2.85 -30.48 -24.89
N GLY A 107 -2.85 -29.52 -23.99
CA GLY A 107 -3.69 -28.32 -24.08
C GLY A 107 -3.75 -27.64 -22.72
N ASN A 108 -2.95 -26.59 -22.56
CA ASN A 108 -2.82 -25.84 -21.30
C ASN A 108 -3.82 -24.66 -21.24
N ASP A 109 -4.96 -24.77 -21.94
CA ASP A 109 -6.01 -23.77 -21.85
C ASP A 109 -6.61 -23.83 -20.45
N ARG A 110 -6.31 -22.80 -19.65
CA ARG A 110 -7.01 -22.52 -18.40
C ARG A 110 -8.48 -22.36 -18.79
N VAL A 111 -9.30 -23.34 -18.44
CA VAL A 111 -10.75 -23.25 -18.65
C VAL A 111 -11.23 -22.11 -17.77
N VAL A 112 -11.65 -21.01 -18.40
CA VAL A 112 -12.45 -19.98 -17.73
C VAL A 112 -13.73 -20.68 -17.29
N VAL A 113 -13.78 -21.10 -16.03
CA VAL A 113 -15.01 -21.60 -15.46
C VAL A 113 -15.92 -20.39 -15.39
N GLU A 114 -17.04 -20.45 -16.12
CA GLU A 114 -18.16 -19.54 -15.88
C GLU A 114 -18.43 -19.59 -14.37
N SER A 115 -18.07 -18.54 -13.64
CA SER A 115 -18.55 -18.42 -12.28
C SER A 115 -20.06 -18.40 -12.41
N PRO A 116 -20.80 -19.40 -11.88
CA PRO A 116 -22.24 -19.29 -11.79
C PRO A 116 -22.52 -17.94 -11.15
N ALA A 117 -23.54 -17.22 -11.60
CA ALA A 117 -24.04 -16.07 -10.88
C ALA A 117 -24.23 -16.52 -9.43
N VAL A 118 -23.28 -16.16 -8.55
CA VAL A 118 -23.33 -16.54 -7.16
C VAL A 118 -24.56 -15.83 -6.68
N ASP A 119 -25.57 -16.61 -6.30
CA ASP A 119 -26.78 -16.07 -5.72
C ASP A 119 -26.33 -15.07 -4.65
N ARG A 120 -26.73 -13.80 -4.77
CA ARG A 120 -26.21 -12.68 -3.97
C ARG A 120 -26.33 -12.93 -2.45
N GLN A 121 -27.11 -13.95 -2.08
CA GLN A 121 -27.35 -14.46 -0.74
C GLN A 121 -26.28 -15.45 -0.22
N THR A 122 -25.35 -15.95 -1.04
CA THR A 122 -24.39 -17.03 -0.65
C THR A 122 -22.90 -16.61 -0.59
N ALA A 123 -22.56 -15.36 -0.89
CA ALA A 123 -21.24 -14.80 -0.62
C ALA A 123 -21.08 -14.48 0.88
N GLY A 124 -20.94 -15.51 1.71
CA GLY A 124 -20.80 -15.37 3.16
C GLY A 124 -19.38 -15.04 3.58
N CYS A 125 -19.21 -14.09 4.50
CA CYS A 125 -17.96 -13.82 5.21
C CYS A 125 -17.40 -15.08 5.89
N CYS A 126 -16.07 -15.25 5.96
CA CYS A 126 -15.42 -16.27 6.80
C CYS A 126 -15.86 -16.21 8.27
N CYS A 127 -16.32 -15.03 8.70
CA CYS A 127 -16.82 -14.71 10.02
C CYS A 127 -18.30 -15.09 10.26
N SER A 128 -18.95 -15.86 9.38
CA SER A 128 -20.40 -16.18 9.43
C SER A 128 -21.35 -14.98 9.40
N GLY A 129 -20.85 -13.79 9.03
CA GLY A 129 -21.64 -12.55 8.96
C GLY A 129 -21.81 -11.80 10.29
N GLN A 130 -21.14 -12.25 11.36
CA GLN A 130 -21.29 -11.69 12.71
C GLN A 130 -20.39 -10.47 13.02
N MET A 131 -19.32 -10.24 12.23
CA MET A 131 -18.38 -9.15 12.50
C MET A 131 -18.93 -7.80 12.05
N ARG A 132 -19.11 -6.86 12.98
CA ARG A 132 -19.45 -5.46 12.66
C ARG A 132 -18.20 -4.68 12.25
N ILE A 133 -18.12 -4.31 10.98
CA ILE A 133 -16.98 -3.57 10.42
C ILE A 133 -17.38 -2.12 10.17
N LEU A 134 -16.52 -1.18 10.57
CA LEU A 134 -16.62 0.22 10.16
C LEU A 134 -15.40 0.60 9.31
N VAL A 135 -15.65 1.14 8.13
CA VAL A 135 -14.61 1.76 7.30
C VAL A 135 -14.73 3.27 7.42
N ILE A 136 -13.64 3.95 7.79
CA ILE A 136 -13.59 5.41 7.94
C ILE A 136 -12.62 5.97 6.91
N ASP A 137 -13.07 6.91 6.08
CA ASP A 137 -12.22 7.62 5.13
C ASP A 137 -12.54 9.11 5.10
N LYS A 138 -11.49 9.95 5.05
CA LYS A 138 -11.63 11.41 5.11
C LYS A 138 -12.35 12.00 3.90
N LEU A 139 -12.27 11.35 2.74
CA LEU A 139 -12.98 11.81 1.54
C LEU A 139 -14.44 11.36 1.60
N GLY A 140 -14.67 10.10 1.92
CA GLY A 140 -16.00 9.51 2.10
C GLY A 140 -16.91 9.67 0.87
N GLU A 141 -16.37 9.51 -0.33
CA GLU A 141 -17.09 9.61 -1.61
C GLU A 141 -17.09 8.28 -2.39
N GLY A 142 -16.68 7.18 -1.75
CA GLY A 142 -16.50 5.89 -2.41
C GLY A 142 -15.12 5.28 -2.16
N TRP A 143 -15.03 3.98 -2.43
CA TRP A 143 -13.75 3.27 -2.46
C TRP A 143 -12.84 3.82 -3.55
N MET A 144 -11.52 3.77 -3.31
CA MET A 144 -10.51 4.20 -4.28
C MET A 144 -10.58 5.68 -4.67
N THR A 145 -11.39 6.52 -4.01
CA THR A 145 -11.59 7.93 -4.38
C THR A 145 -10.28 8.68 -4.55
N ASN A 146 -9.40 8.64 -3.54
CA ASN A 146 -8.11 9.34 -3.63
C ASN A 146 -7.24 8.81 -4.77
N TRP A 147 -7.24 7.50 -5.01
CA TRP A 147 -6.53 6.87 -6.13
C TRP A 147 -7.04 7.38 -7.48
N ASN A 148 -8.37 7.37 -7.67
CA ASN A 148 -9.03 7.85 -8.88
C ASN A 148 -8.75 9.33 -9.14
N ARG A 149 -8.78 10.17 -8.10
CA ARG A 149 -8.45 11.59 -8.21
C ARG A 149 -7.01 11.81 -8.67
N HIS A 150 -6.03 11.06 -8.15
CA HIS A 150 -4.65 11.15 -8.63
C HIS A 150 -4.53 10.71 -10.10
N PHE A 151 -5.16 9.60 -10.48
CA PHE A 151 -5.14 9.12 -11.87
C PHE A 151 -5.73 10.15 -12.85
N ALA A 152 -6.87 10.74 -12.50
CA ALA A 152 -7.50 11.80 -13.28
C ALA A 152 -6.62 13.06 -13.36
N ALA A 153 -6.08 13.51 -12.22
CA ALA A 153 -5.27 14.72 -12.15
C ALA A 153 -3.97 14.63 -12.97
N PHE A 154 -3.35 13.45 -13.02
CA PHE A 154 -2.17 13.18 -13.82
C PHE A 154 -2.46 12.75 -15.27
N GLY A 155 -3.73 12.58 -15.65
CA GLY A 155 -4.11 12.11 -16.99
C GLY A 155 -3.60 10.69 -17.30
N ILE A 156 -3.53 9.82 -16.30
CA ILE A 156 -3.00 8.46 -16.46
C ILE A 156 -4.04 7.61 -17.21
N LYS A 157 -3.69 7.16 -18.41
CA LYS A 157 -4.57 6.36 -19.28
C LYS A 157 -4.50 4.85 -19.03
N HIS A 158 -3.32 4.37 -18.63
CA HIS A 158 -3.04 2.96 -18.37
C HIS A 158 -2.22 2.85 -17.09
N LEU A 159 -2.48 1.80 -16.32
CA LEU A 159 -1.76 1.52 -15.08
C LEU A 159 -0.28 1.21 -15.37
N ARG A 160 0.56 1.28 -14.34
CA ARG A 160 1.89 0.67 -14.36
C ARG A 160 1.83 -0.83 -14.05
N SER A 161 0.87 -1.20 -13.22
CA SER A 161 0.72 -2.55 -12.68
C SER A 161 0.25 -3.55 -13.75
N PRO A 162 0.71 -4.81 -13.68
CA PRO A 162 0.23 -5.89 -14.53
C PRO A 162 -1.19 -6.32 -14.12
N LEU A 163 -1.83 -7.21 -14.89
CA LEU A 163 -3.24 -7.57 -14.71
C LEU A 163 -3.53 -8.26 -13.37
N PHE A 164 -2.61 -9.07 -12.86
CA PHE A 164 -2.75 -9.78 -11.58
C PHE A 164 -2.59 -8.89 -10.34
N PHE A 165 -2.32 -7.59 -10.51
CA PHE A 165 -2.18 -6.61 -9.44
C PHE A 165 -3.47 -5.83 -9.28
N HIS A 166 -4.39 -6.36 -8.48
CA HIS A 166 -5.71 -5.79 -8.21
C HIS A 166 -6.23 -6.17 -6.82
N PRO A 167 -7.28 -5.52 -6.27
CA PRO A 167 -7.73 -5.79 -4.90
C PRO A 167 -8.64 -7.02 -4.76
N SER A 168 -9.17 -7.60 -5.84
CA SER A 168 -10.06 -8.76 -5.74
C SER A 168 -9.36 -9.97 -5.08
N PRO A 169 -9.98 -10.59 -4.06
CA PRO A 169 -9.46 -11.80 -3.43
C PRO A 169 -9.91 -13.09 -4.13
N ALA A 170 -10.94 -13.03 -4.99
CA ALA A 170 -11.61 -14.21 -5.55
C ALA A 170 -10.73 -15.02 -6.53
N ASP A 171 -9.96 -14.34 -7.38
CA ASP A 171 -9.10 -14.96 -8.40
C ASP A 171 -7.84 -14.10 -8.62
N LEU A 172 -6.72 -14.71 -9.01
CA LEU A 172 -5.55 -13.99 -9.52
C LEU A 172 -5.79 -13.45 -10.93
N ASP A 173 -6.58 -14.16 -11.72
CA ASP A 173 -6.87 -13.87 -13.13
C ASP A 173 -8.18 -13.06 -13.30
N ALA A 174 -8.76 -12.55 -12.20
CA ALA A 174 -10.08 -11.91 -12.20
C ALA A 174 -10.18 -10.74 -13.19
N LEU A 175 -9.14 -9.90 -13.28
CA LEU A 175 -9.15 -8.73 -14.15
C LEU A 175 -9.03 -9.09 -15.64
N ILE A 176 -8.26 -10.12 -16.00
CA ILE A 176 -8.18 -10.57 -17.40
C ILE A 176 -9.48 -11.25 -17.82
N ALA A 177 -10.05 -12.09 -16.95
CA ALA A 177 -11.35 -12.72 -17.18
C ALA A 177 -12.46 -11.68 -17.33
N PHE A 178 -12.47 -10.62 -16.51
CA PHE A 178 -13.38 -9.48 -16.65
C PHE A 178 -13.22 -8.79 -18.00
N ALA A 179 -11.97 -8.49 -18.40
CA ALA A 179 -11.70 -7.86 -19.69
C ALA A 179 -12.19 -8.71 -20.87
N GLU A 180 -11.99 -10.03 -20.83
CA GLU A 180 -12.49 -10.95 -21.87
C GLU A 180 -14.02 -10.98 -21.91
N ARG A 181 -14.67 -11.11 -20.75
CA ARG A 181 -16.14 -11.17 -20.64
C ARG A 181 -16.83 -9.90 -21.13
N GLU A 182 -16.25 -8.73 -20.86
CA GLU A 182 -16.79 -7.45 -21.33
C GLU A 182 -16.35 -7.11 -22.77
N GLY A 183 -15.64 -7.99 -23.48
CA GLY A 183 -15.17 -7.74 -24.86
C GLY A 183 -14.08 -6.67 -24.95
N ARG A 184 -13.35 -6.44 -23.87
CA ARG A 184 -12.35 -5.38 -23.67
C ARG A 184 -10.92 -5.90 -23.53
N SER A 185 -10.65 -7.14 -23.93
CA SER A 185 -9.31 -7.75 -23.89
C SER A 185 -8.41 -7.40 -25.07
N ALA A 186 -8.84 -6.48 -25.95
CA ALA A 186 -8.04 -6.02 -27.08
C ALA A 186 -6.69 -5.45 -26.58
N SER A 187 -5.59 -5.99 -27.14
CA SER A 187 -4.24 -5.64 -26.73
C SER A 187 -3.42 -4.98 -27.84
N GLY A 188 -2.39 -4.23 -27.45
CA GLY A 188 -1.46 -3.63 -28.40
C GLY A 188 -0.12 -3.21 -27.81
N PRO A 189 0.83 -2.83 -28.68
CA PRO A 189 2.15 -2.43 -28.25
C PRO A 189 2.12 -1.04 -27.58
N PRO A 190 3.00 -0.75 -26.62
CA PRO A 190 3.08 0.54 -25.95
C PRO A 190 3.42 1.71 -26.88
N SER A 191 3.82 1.45 -28.14
CA SER A 191 3.93 2.49 -29.16
C SER A 191 2.65 3.24 -29.45
N LEU A 192 1.49 2.63 -29.21
CA LEU A 192 0.21 3.28 -29.38
C LEU A 192 -0.01 4.42 -28.37
N LEU A 193 0.60 4.34 -27.18
CA LEU A 193 0.44 5.36 -26.13
C LEU A 193 1.05 6.72 -26.50
N TYR A 194 2.03 6.76 -27.40
CA TYR A 194 2.74 7.99 -27.77
C TYR A 194 2.75 8.27 -29.28
N ALA A 195 2.10 7.43 -30.10
CA ALA A 195 1.96 7.64 -31.54
C ALA A 195 1.24 8.96 -31.91
N ASN A 196 0.42 9.50 -31.00
CA ASN A 196 -0.32 10.75 -31.20
C ASN A 196 0.51 12.02 -30.98
N SER A 197 1.76 11.91 -30.51
CA SER A 197 2.54 13.12 -30.21
C SER A 197 3.18 13.72 -31.47
N SER A 198 3.35 12.97 -32.56
CA SER A 198 3.77 13.50 -33.87
C SER A 198 2.54 13.79 -34.75
N TRP A 199 1.91 14.95 -34.53
CA TRP A 199 0.90 15.46 -35.45
C TRP A 199 1.57 15.94 -36.75
N PRO A 200 1.18 15.43 -37.93
CA PRO A 200 1.46 16.14 -39.17
C PRO A 200 0.70 17.46 -39.13
N LYS A 201 1.37 18.57 -39.45
CA LYS A 201 0.69 19.84 -39.70
C LYS A 201 -0.33 19.62 -40.84
N GLY A 202 -1.64 19.74 -40.57
CA GLY A 202 -2.66 19.85 -41.63
C GLY A 202 -3.87 18.90 -41.62
N CYS A 203 -4.08 18.03 -40.61
CA CYS A 203 -5.30 17.21 -40.55
C CYS A 203 -6.33 17.84 -39.59
N SER A 204 -7.44 18.35 -40.14
CA SER A 204 -8.51 19.05 -39.41
C SER A 204 -9.57 18.12 -38.80
N THR A 205 -9.49 16.81 -39.01
CA THR A 205 -10.44 15.84 -38.45
C THR A 205 -9.84 15.09 -37.26
N ARG A 206 -10.32 15.46 -36.07
CA ARG A 206 -9.99 14.91 -34.75
C ARG A 206 -10.60 13.51 -34.57
N CYS A 207 -10.15 12.51 -35.31
CA CYS A 207 -10.48 11.12 -34.97
C CYS A 207 -9.63 10.68 -33.77
N GLU A 208 -10.20 10.74 -32.57
CA GLU A 208 -9.56 10.15 -31.39
C GLU A 208 -9.38 8.65 -31.63
N ARG A 209 -8.12 8.24 -31.84
CA ARG A 209 -7.79 6.83 -31.99
C ARG A 209 -8.06 6.13 -30.66
N VAL A 210 -9.04 5.24 -30.63
CA VAL A 210 -9.35 4.40 -29.47
C VAL A 210 -8.10 3.56 -29.15
N LEU A 211 -7.54 3.76 -27.95
CA LEU A 211 -6.42 2.96 -27.46
C LEU A 211 -6.93 1.58 -27.05
N PRO A 212 -6.17 0.49 -27.28
CA PRO A 212 -6.51 -0.79 -26.70
C PRO A 212 -6.46 -0.72 -25.17
N GLU A 213 -7.36 -1.46 -24.54
CA GLU A 213 -7.44 -1.52 -23.08
C GLU A 213 -6.24 -2.24 -22.47
N LEU A 214 -5.66 -3.21 -23.18
CA LEU A 214 -4.47 -3.93 -22.71
C LEU A 214 -3.22 -3.45 -23.45
N ILE A 215 -2.21 -3.01 -22.72
CA ILE A 215 -0.92 -2.58 -23.32
C ILE A 215 0.19 -3.51 -22.86
N GLU A 216 0.99 -3.98 -23.83
CA GLU A 216 2.18 -4.79 -23.55
C GLU A 216 3.16 -4.06 -22.62
N ILE A 217 3.70 -4.76 -21.62
CA ILE A 217 4.79 -4.25 -20.79
C ILE A 217 6.13 -4.53 -21.47
N PRO A 218 6.91 -3.49 -21.88
CA PRO A 218 8.20 -3.69 -22.53
C PRO A 218 9.17 -4.50 -21.68
N GLY A 219 9.71 -5.57 -22.26
CA GLY A 219 10.66 -6.46 -21.59
C GLY A 219 10.01 -7.58 -20.78
N CYS A 220 8.67 -7.62 -20.71
CA CYS A 220 7.90 -8.73 -20.13
C CYS A 220 7.13 -9.48 -21.22
N VAL A 221 6.45 -8.75 -22.12
CA VAL A 221 5.61 -9.30 -23.19
C VAL A 221 5.85 -8.55 -24.51
N GLY A 222 5.35 -9.13 -25.62
CA GLY A 222 5.50 -8.60 -26.98
C GLY A 222 6.52 -9.34 -27.83
N ALA A 223 6.63 -8.95 -29.11
CA ALA A 223 7.56 -9.57 -30.05
C ALA A 223 9.01 -9.40 -29.57
N GLU A 224 9.73 -10.52 -29.38
CA GLU A 224 11.15 -10.47 -29.10
C GLU A 224 11.86 -9.68 -30.21
N ILE A 225 12.68 -8.70 -29.83
CA ILE A 225 13.54 -8.02 -30.79
C ILE A 225 14.43 -9.08 -31.45
N SER A 226 14.27 -9.27 -32.76
CA SER A 226 15.02 -10.27 -33.52
C SER A 226 16.52 -10.16 -33.25
N LYS A 227 17.22 -11.30 -33.25
CA LYS A 227 18.69 -11.36 -33.05
C LYS A 227 19.43 -10.34 -33.92
N HIS A 228 18.97 -10.13 -35.15
CA HIS A 228 19.50 -9.14 -36.10
C HIS A 228 19.26 -7.68 -35.66
N LYS A 229 18.05 -7.33 -35.22
CA LYS A 229 17.71 -5.97 -34.76
C LYS A 229 18.38 -5.62 -33.42
N ARG A 230 18.66 -6.65 -32.60
CA ARG A 230 19.44 -6.56 -31.35
C ARG A 230 20.94 -6.38 -31.63
N ALA A 231 21.45 -6.91 -32.74
CA ALA A 231 22.83 -6.70 -33.18
C ALA A 231 23.06 -5.31 -33.80
N SER A 232 22.07 -4.77 -34.53
CA SER A 232 22.15 -3.47 -35.20
C SER A 232 22.15 -2.26 -34.25
N ARG A 233 21.55 -2.37 -33.05
CA ARG A 233 21.45 -1.27 -32.06
C ARG A 233 22.66 -1.08 -31.14
N ARG A 234 23.80 -1.73 -31.42
CA ARG A 234 24.89 -1.87 -30.44
C ARG A 234 25.80 -0.65 -30.33
N SER A 235 25.73 0.09 -29.21
CA SER A 235 26.92 0.77 -28.65
C SER A 235 27.76 -0.18 -27.79
N LYS A 236 29.07 0.07 -27.63
CA LYS A 236 29.99 -0.78 -26.84
C LYS A 236 29.59 -0.89 -25.36
N LYS A 237 28.91 0.13 -24.79
CA LYS A 237 28.52 0.22 -23.37
C LYS A 237 27.29 -0.66 -23.05
N GLU A 238 26.37 -0.83 -24.01
CA GLU A 238 25.14 -1.64 -23.86
C GLU A 238 25.40 -3.16 -23.97
N ARG A 239 26.56 -3.57 -24.50
CA ARG A 239 26.92 -4.99 -24.68
C ARG A 239 27.11 -5.75 -23.36
N LYS A 240 27.55 -5.09 -22.27
CA LYS A 240 27.76 -5.75 -20.97
C LYS A 240 26.42 -6.00 -20.25
N TYR A 241 25.52 -5.02 -20.26
CA TYR A 241 24.18 -5.15 -19.68
C TYR A 241 23.30 -6.15 -20.46
N ALA A 242 23.41 -6.17 -21.79
CA ALA A 242 22.68 -7.12 -22.63
C ALA A 242 23.17 -8.57 -22.48
N ARG A 243 24.46 -8.82 -22.19
CA ARG A 243 24.97 -10.16 -21.85
C ARG A 243 24.42 -10.64 -20.51
N LEU A 244 24.38 -9.76 -19.50
CA LEU A 244 23.77 -10.06 -18.21
C LEU A 244 22.30 -10.47 -18.34
N ILE A 245 21.51 -9.78 -19.18
CA ILE A 245 20.11 -10.11 -19.47
C ILE A 245 19.98 -11.41 -20.30
N GLN A 246 20.95 -11.74 -21.15
CA GLN A 246 20.96 -12.98 -21.94
C GLN A 246 21.27 -14.22 -21.09
N ASP A 247 22.20 -14.11 -20.13
CA ASP A 247 22.67 -15.24 -19.33
C ASP A 247 21.66 -15.66 -18.24
N ILE A 248 20.70 -14.79 -17.89
CA ILE A 248 19.65 -15.04 -16.88
C ILE A 248 18.41 -15.76 -17.47
N GLY A 249 18.27 -15.81 -18.81
CA GLY A 249 17.04 -16.23 -19.47
C GLY A 249 15.89 -15.21 -19.30
N PRO A 250 14.69 -15.45 -19.87
CA PRO A 250 13.55 -14.55 -19.67
C PRO A 250 13.17 -14.55 -18.20
N VAL A 251 13.25 -13.37 -17.58
CA VAL A 251 12.96 -13.14 -16.14
C VAL A 251 11.47 -13.37 -15.85
N VAL A 252 10.63 -13.18 -16.87
CA VAL A 252 9.21 -13.55 -16.87
C VAL A 252 9.09 -15.01 -17.29
N ASN A 253 8.31 -15.77 -16.52
CA ASN A 253 7.96 -17.13 -16.89
C ASN A 253 7.02 -17.11 -18.10
N GLU A 254 7.32 -17.88 -19.15
CA GLU A 254 6.49 -17.93 -20.36
C GLU A 254 5.04 -18.37 -20.06
N ARG A 255 4.81 -19.14 -18.99
CA ARG A 255 3.45 -19.49 -18.53
C ARG A 255 2.63 -18.27 -18.12
N ASP A 256 3.29 -17.28 -17.53
CA ASP A 256 2.67 -16.11 -16.91
C ASP A 256 2.65 -14.92 -17.89
N ARG A 257 3.15 -15.12 -19.12
CA ARG A 257 3.28 -14.09 -20.16
C ARG A 257 1.96 -13.36 -20.44
N ARG A 258 0.81 -14.03 -20.33
CA ARG A 258 -0.51 -13.40 -20.58
C ARG A 258 -0.89 -12.38 -19.52
N ASP A 259 -0.23 -12.37 -18.36
CA ASP A 259 -0.62 -11.56 -17.21
C ASP A 259 0.16 -10.23 -17.15
N TYR A 260 1.21 -10.08 -17.94
CA TYR A 260 2.10 -8.91 -17.99
C TYR A 260 1.64 -7.84 -19.00
N PHE A 261 0.35 -7.55 -19.05
CA PHE A 261 -0.20 -6.38 -19.72
C PHE A 261 -0.62 -5.35 -18.67
N THR A 262 -0.54 -4.07 -19.00
CA THR A 262 -1.13 -3.02 -18.17
C THR A 262 -2.55 -2.73 -18.65
N PRO A 263 -3.56 -2.76 -17.77
CA PRO A 263 -4.92 -2.40 -18.11
C PRO A 263 -5.08 -0.88 -18.27
N GLY A 264 -6.06 -0.50 -19.09
CA GLY A 264 -6.59 0.85 -19.16
C GLY A 264 -7.20 1.24 -17.82
N THR A 265 -7.11 2.52 -17.49
CA THR A 265 -7.62 3.04 -16.21
C THR A 265 -9.13 2.86 -16.09
N ALA A 266 -9.88 3.05 -17.18
CA ALA A 266 -11.33 2.81 -17.20
C ALA A 266 -11.65 1.33 -16.97
N LEU A 267 -10.98 0.40 -17.67
CA LEU A 267 -11.16 -1.05 -17.46
C LEU A 267 -10.90 -1.44 -16.00
N PHE A 268 -9.82 -0.94 -15.41
CA PHE A 268 -9.48 -1.21 -14.02
C PHE A 268 -10.51 -0.65 -13.04
N GLN A 269 -11.04 0.56 -13.29
CA GLN A 269 -12.08 1.16 -12.46
C GLN A 269 -13.38 0.36 -12.51
N ASP A 270 -13.83 -0.01 -13.71
CA ASP A 270 -15.04 -0.81 -13.90
C ASP A 270 -14.91 -2.19 -13.26
N PHE A 271 -13.73 -2.81 -13.38
CA PHE A 271 -13.42 -4.06 -12.68
C PHE A 271 -13.52 -3.91 -11.17
N VAL A 272 -12.86 -2.90 -10.58
CA VAL A 272 -12.91 -2.70 -9.13
C VAL A 272 -14.33 -2.45 -8.66
N GLN A 273 -15.10 -1.65 -9.41
CA GLN A 273 -16.48 -1.36 -9.07
C GLN A 273 -17.37 -2.61 -9.13
N ARG A 274 -17.33 -3.37 -10.23
CA ARG A 274 -18.27 -4.49 -10.46
C ARG A 274 -17.84 -5.80 -9.80
N GLU A 275 -16.55 -6.13 -9.86
CA GLU A 275 -16.00 -7.41 -9.36
C GLU A 275 -15.50 -7.37 -7.93
N VAL A 276 -15.47 -6.19 -7.29
CA VAL A 276 -15.05 -6.05 -5.89
C VAL A 276 -16.09 -5.27 -5.09
N VAL A 277 -16.39 -4.02 -5.45
CA VAL A 277 -17.30 -3.20 -4.65
C VAL A 277 -18.72 -3.76 -4.65
N GLU A 278 -19.33 -3.94 -5.82
CA GLU A 278 -20.70 -4.47 -5.96
C GLU A 278 -20.79 -5.94 -5.55
N ARG A 279 -19.79 -6.76 -5.94
CA ARG A 279 -19.73 -8.19 -5.60
C ARG A 279 -19.84 -8.45 -4.09
N TYR A 280 -19.22 -7.61 -3.27
CA TYR A 280 -19.21 -7.74 -1.82
C TYR A 280 -20.16 -6.76 -1.10
N GLY A 281 -21.08 -6.09 -1.82
CA GLY A 281 -22.09 -5.19 -1.22
C GLY A 281 -21.51 -3.92 -0.57
N LEU A 282 -20.37 -3.46 -1.07
CA LEU A 282 -19.61 -2.31 -0.56
C LEU A 282 -19.95 -0.99 -1.27
N ASP A 283 -21.01 -0.98 -2.08
CA ASP A 283 -21.56 0.13 -2.87
C ASP A 283 -22.58 0.99 -2.09
N GLY A 284 -22.70 0.77 -0.78
CA GLY A 284 -23.56 1.54 0.11
C GLY A 284 -23.12 3.00 0.30
N ALA A 285 -24.01 3.78 0.95
CA ALA A 285 -23.75 5.19 1.23
C ALA A 285 -22.61 5.38 2.25
N TRP A 286 -21.81 6.42 2.02
CA TRP A 286 -20.84 6.93 2.98
C TRP A 286 -21.55 7.94 3.88
N GLU A 287 -21.80 7.55 5.12
CA GLU A 287 -22.61 8.33 6.04
C GLU A 287 -21.79 9.43 6.72
N THR A 288 -22.48 10.46 7.21
CA THR A 288 -21.90 11.39 8.18
C THR A 288 -22.00 10.80 9.57
N ALA A 289 -21.15 11.27 10.48
CA ALA A 289 -21.12 10.75 11.83
C ALA A 289 -22.45 10.96 12.57
N GLN A 290 -23.10 12.11 12.36
CA GLN A 290 -24.43 12.41 12.89
C GLN A 290 -25.48 11.40 12.42
N THR A 291 -25.46 11.02 11.14
CA THR A 291 -26.43 10.06 10.56
C THR A 291 -26.23 8.67 11.17
N MET A 292 -24.98 8.23 11.29
CA MET A 292 -24.66 6.90 11.85
C MET A 292 -25.04 6.80 13.34
N LEU A 293 -24.80 7.86 14.12
CA LEU A 293 -25.10 7.89 15.56
C LEU A 293 -26.60 7.97 15.89
N ASN A 294 -27.42 8.50 14.97
CA ASN A 294 -28.86 8.69 15.17
C ASN A 294 -29.70 7.47 14.80
N LYS A 295 -29.10 6.43 14.21
CA LYS A 295 -29.78 5.16 13.96
C LYS A 295 -30.10 4.47 15.28
N LYS A 296 -31.36 4.09 15.47
CA LYS A 296 -31.77 3.23 16.60
C LYS A 296 -31.01 1.90 16.51
N ALA A 297 -30.75 1.30 17.68
CA ALA A 297 -30.17 -0.04 17.79
C ALA A 297 -30.95 -1.06 16.92
N PRO A 298 -30.30 -2.12 16.40
CA PRO A 298 -30.63 -2.70 15.10
C PRO A 298 -31.91 -3.56 15.11
N ASP A 299 -32.81 -3.28 14.17
CA ASP A 299 -33.69 -4.30 13.56
C ASP A 299 -32.91 -5.03 12.44
N GLU A 300 -33.38 -6.22 12.06
CA GLU A 300 -32.77 -7.35 11.33
C GLU A 300 -32.02 -7.10 9.98
N GLU A 301 -31.82 -5.86 9.53
CA GLU A 301 -31.21 -5.51 8.22
C GLU A 301 -29.80 -4.88 8.32
N MET A 302 -29.00 -5.22 9.33
CA MET A 302 -27.67 -4.63 9.46
C MET A 302 -26.70 -5.20 8.42
N ARG A 303 -26.30 -4.38 7.44
CA ARG A 303 -25.13 -4.69 6.59
C ARG A 303 -23.90 -4.90 7.48
N PRO A 304 -23.07 -5.92 7.21
CA PRO A 304 -21.89 -6.22 8.03
C PRO A 304 -20.83 -5.10 7.98
N VAL A 305 -20.86 -4.26 6.94
CA VAL A 305 -19.92 -3.15 6.74
C VAL A 305 -20.66 -1.82 6.72
N ALA A 306 -20.32 -0.94 7.66
CA ALA A 306 -20.68 0.47 7.66
C ALA A 306 -19.55 1.32 7.07
N MET A 307 -19.89 2.40 6.36
CA MET A 307 -18.92 3.32 5.75
C MET A 307 -19.18 4.74 6.25
N LEU A 308 -18.15 5.38 6.77
CA LEU A 308 -18.20 6.69 7.40
C LEU A 308 -17.26 7.65 6.69
N LYS A 309 -17.79 8.81 6.30
CA LYS A 309 -16.98 9.96 5.94
C LYS A 309 -16.45 10.61 7.21
N GLY A 310 -15.14 10.62 7.40
CA GLY A 310 -14.52 11.23 8.56
C GLY A 310 -13.00 11.08 8.60
N GLU A 311 -12.33 12.00 9.27
CA GLU A 311 -10.90 11.90 9.53
C GLU A 311 -10.69 11.50 10.99
N VAL A 312 -9.99 10.40 11.24
CA VAL A 312 -9.60 9.99 12.59
C VAL A 312 -8.45 10.88 13.05
N THR A 313 -8.65 11.60 14.14
CA THR A 313 -7.68 12.55 14.71
C THR A 313 -6.98 11.99 15.94
N SER A 314 -7.62 11.09 16.69
CA SER A 314 -7.04 10.43 17.86
C SER A 314 -7.45 8.96 17.94
N MET A 315 -6.56 8.12 18.48
CA MET A 315 -6.81 6.73 18.83
C MET A 315 -6.09 6.42 20.15
N ASN A 316 -6.78 5.78 21.07
CA ASN A 316 -6.26 5.40 22.38
C ASN A 316 -6.72 3.98 22.73
N TRP A 317 -6.00 3.31 23.64
CA TRP A 317 -6.35 2.00 24.16
C TRP A 317 -6.63 2.11 25.66
N SER A 318 -7.82 1.70 26.09
CA SER A 318 -8.24 1.79 27.48
C SER A 318 -9.42 0.86 27.77
N PRO A 319 -9.78 0.64 29.05
CA PRO A 319 -11.11 0.14 29.39
C PRO A 319 -12.20 1.07 28.85
N LEU A 320 -13.16 0.51 28.13
CA LEU A 320 -14.34 1.16 27.59
C LEU A 320 -15.57 0.70 28.37
N HIS A 321 -16.52 1.58 28.61
CA HIS A 321 -17.86 1.22 29.08
C HIS A 321 -18.81 1.27 27.89
N VAL A 322 -19.26 0.11 27.42
CA VAL A 322 -20.26 0.00 26.37
C VAL A 322 -21.61 -0.17 27.05
N ASP A 323 -22.52 0.79 26.83
CA ASP A 323 -23.82 0.78 27.54
C ASP A 323 -24.55 -0.55 27.29
N GLY A 324 -24.86 -1.31 28.34
CA GLY A 324 -25.52 -2.63 28.22
C GLY A 324 -24.58 -3.84 28.02
N SER A 325 -23.31 -3.65 27.65
CA SER A 325 -22.31 -4.73 27.52
C SER A 325 -21.21 -4.69 28.58
N GLY A 326 -21.19 -3.65 29.43
CA GLY A 326 -20.26 -3.53 30.55
C GLY A 326 -18.88 -3.00 30.13
N HIS A 327 -17.84 -3.41 30.85
CA HIS A 327 -16.47 -2.96 30.62
C HIS A 327 -15.71 -3.91 29.69
N ILE A 328 -15.11 -3.37 28.64
CA ILE A 328 -14.29 -4.10 27.67
C ILE A 328 -13.00 -3.33 27.38
N ALA A 329 -11.86 -4.01 27.26
CA ALA A 329 -10.65 -3.38 26.75
C ALA A 329 -10.78 -3.18 25.24
N GLY A 330 -10.53 -1.96 24.75
CA GLY A 330 -10.68 -1.67 23.34
C GLY A 330 -10.07 -0.34 22.92
N PHE A 331 -10.16 -0.07 21.63
CA PHE A 331 -9.77 1.22 21.06
C PHE A 331 -10.88 2.24 21.22
N HIS A 332 -10.52 3.43 21.66
CA HIS A 332 -11.32 4.64 21.54
C HIS A 332 -10.75 5.52 20.43
N LEU A 333 -11.54 5.79 19.41
CA LEU A 333 -11.20 6.65 18.29
C LEU A 333 -12.06 7.91 18.33
N GLU A 334 -11.44 9.06 18.04
CA GLU A 334 -12.16 10.31 17.80
C GLU A 334 -11.93 10.80 16.38
N THR A 335 -13.00 11.33 15.78
CA THR A 335 -12.95 11.96 14.46
C THR A 335 -12.81 13.46 14.57
N SER A 336 -12.46 14.13 13.47
CA SER A 336 -12.39 15.59 13.36
C SER A 336 -13.71 16.30 13.68
N GLU A 337 -14.85 15.61 13.53
CA GLU A 337 -16.18 16.10 13.91
C GLU A 337 -16.53 15.83 15.39
N GLY A 338 -15.59 15.30 16.18
CA GLY A 338 -15.78 14.98 17.60
C GLY A 338 -16.57 13.69 17.87
N THR A 339 -16.86 12.89 16.83
CA THR A 339 -17.54 11.61 17.01
C THR A 339 -16.61 10.58 17.62
N ARG A 340 -17.12 9.91 18.68
CA ARG A 340 -16.43 8.84 19.43
C ARG A 340 -16.86 7.47 18.96
N ILE A 341 -15.88 6.62 18.67
CA ILE A 341 -16.07 5.27 18.15
C ILE A 341 -15.27 4.30 19.02
N GLY A 342 -15.89 3.18 19.39
CA GLY A 342 -15.22 2.09 20.08
C GLY A 342 -14.93 0.93 19.13
N ALA A 343 -13.78 0.26 19.30
CA ALA A 343 -13.43 -0.90 18.49
C ALA A 343 -12.72 -2.00 19.29
N LYS A 344 -12.97 -3.27 18.97
CA LYS A 344 -12.12 -4.38 19.47
C LYS A 344 -10.77 -4.41 18.76
N ALA A 345 -10.78 -4.25 17.44
CA ALA A 345 -9.58 -4.21 16.60
C ALA A 345 -9.60 -3.02 15.64
N VAL A 346 -8.40 -2.56 15.24
CA VAL A 346 -8.23 -1.47 14.25
C VAL A 346 -7.26 -1.90 13.16
N VAL A 347 -7.54 -1.57 11.90
CA VAL A 347 -6.57 -1.71 10.81
C VAL A 347 -6.27 -0.35 10.19
N CYS A 348 -5.00 0.04 10.23
CA CYS A 348 -4.46 1.21 9.56
C CYS A 348 -4.19 0.89 8.08
N ALA A 349 -5.04 1.41 7.18
CA ALA A 349 -4.96 1.23 5.73
C ALA A 349 -4.72 2.55 4.98
N VAL A 350 -4.06 3.51 5.63
CA VAL A 350 -3.82 4.89 5.13
C VAL A 350 -2.68 5.01 4.11
N GLY A 351 -2.21 3.90 3.55
CA GLY A 351 -1.02 3.87 2.69
C GLY A 351 0.22 4.32 3.46
N MET A 352 0.92 5.34 2.97
CA MET A 352 2.07 5.93 3.66
C MET A 352 1.76 7.18 4.49
N GLY A 353 0.49 7.35 4.88
CA GLY A 353 0.12 8.44 5.79
C GLY A 353 0.20 9.84 5.18
N GLY A 354 0.42 9.94 3.87
CA GLY A 354 0.34 11.18 3.13
C GLY A 354 1.44 12.21 3.41
N CYS A 355 2.40 11.98 4.31
CA CYS A 355 3.46 12.95 4.63
C CYS A 355 4.35 13.23 3.40
N PRO A 356 4.16 14.37 2.71
CA PRO A 356 4.87 14.64 1.48
C PRO A 356 6.34 14.92 1.80
N SER A 357 7.25 14.39 0.98
CA SER A 357 8.68 14.63 1.14
C SER A 357 9.04 15.97 0.52
N ILE A 358 8.69 17.08 1.17
CA ILE A 358 8.92 18.43 0.67
C ILE A 358 10.42 18.78 0.72
N PRO A 359 11.04 19.26 -0.38
CA PRO A 359 12.41 19.77 -0.34
C PRO A 359 12.55 20.91 0.68
N PRO A 360 13.63 20.94 1.48
CA PRO A 360 13.79 21.91 2.57
C PRO A 360 13.71 23.37 2.11
N GLN A 361 14.08 23.65 0.86
CA GLN A 361 14.00 24.98 0.25
C GLN A 361 12.57 25.54 0.16
N PHE A 362 11.54 24.70 0.32
CA PHE A 362 10.14 25.12 0.28
C PHE A 362 9.43 25.06 1.64
N VAL A 363 10.09 24.53 2.68
CA VAL A 363 9.47 24.32 4.01
C VAL A 363 9.29 25.63 4.78
N GLU A 364 10.21 26.59 4.60
CA GLU A 364 10.19 27.90 5.29
C GLU A 364 9.10 28.85 4.77
N LEU A 365 8.41 28.52 3.68
CA LEU A 365 7.38 29.34 3.04
C LEU A 365 5.97 29.14 3.63
N GLY A 366 5.83 28.34 4.71
CA GLY A 366 4.56 28.17 5.44
C GLY A 366 4.29 26.78 6.01
N GLY A 367 5.12 26.28 6.93
CA GLY A 367 4.79 25.09 7.76
C GLY A 367 4.51 23.80 6.98
N GLU A 368 3.54 23.00 7.42
CA GLU A 368 3.10 21.73 6.79
C GLU A 368 2.40 21.92 5.41
N ALA A 369 2.45 23.12 4.82
CA ALA A 369 1.84 23.41 3.54
C ALA A 369 2.42 22.54 2.42
N THR A 370 1.53 22.05 1.56
CA THR A 370 1.89 21.17 0.45
C THR A 370 2.02 21.92 -0.88
N HIS A 371 1.69 23.21 -0.89
CA HIS A 371 1.83 24.13 -2.02
C HIS A 371 1.94 25.58 -1.52
N GLY A 372 2.37 26.48 -2.40
CA GLY A 372 2.48 27.92 -2.12
C GLY A 372 2.63 28.74 -3.41
N PRO A 373 3.06 30.01 -3.32
CA PRO A 373 3.28 30.85 -4.49
C PRO A 373 4.24 30.20 -5.49
N GLY A 374 3.77 29.95 -6.71
CA GLY A 374 4.59 29.38 -7.78
C GLY A 374 5.12 27.96 -7.54
N TRP A 375 4.65 27.23 -6.52
CA TRP A 375 5.09 25.85 -6.31
C TRP A 375 4.00 24.93 -5.74
N ALA A 376 4.11 23.64 -6.00
CA ALA A 376 3.30 22.62 -5.35
C ALA A 376 4.00 21.25 -5.27
N HIS A 377 3.73 20.51 -4.20
CA HIS A 377 4.01 19.09 -4.15
C HIS A 377 2.97 18.31 -4.97
N SER A 378 3.37 17.23 -5.63
CA SER A 378 2.51 16.43 -6.51
C SER A 378 1.28 15.84 -5.80
N SER A 379 1.32 15.70 -4.47
CA SER A 379 0.17 15.24 -3.67
C SER A 379 -1.03 16.19 -3.70
N CYS A 380 -0.82 17.47 -4.03
CA CYS A 380 -1.90 18.46 -4.08
C CYS A 380 -2.82 18.26 -5.29
N PHE A 381 -2.34 17.57 -6.33
CA PHE A 381 -3.04 17.51 -7.62
C PHE A 381 -4.35 16.74 -7.51
N ALA A 382 -4.47 15.85 -6.54
CA ALA A 382 -5.72 15.13 -6.26
C ALA A 382 -6.69 15.91 -5.34
N ASN A 383 -6.27 17.07 -4.81
CA ASN A 383 -7.16 17.93 -4.05
C ASN A 383 -8.05 18.72 -5.01
N GLN A 384 -9.37 18.63 -4.84
CA GLN A 384 -10.35 19.32 -5.67
C GLN A 384 -10.21 20.85 -5.61
N SER A 385 -9.73 21.40 -4.49
CA SER A 385 -9.51 22.84 -4.35
C SER A 385 -8.26 23.34 -5.08
N TYR A 386 -7.43 22.44 -5.62
CA TYR A 386 -6.17 22.79 -6.28
C TYR A 386 -6.25 22.53 -7.78
N THR A 387 -5.96 23.56 -8.58
CA THR A 387 -5.91 23.46 -10.04
C THR A 387 -4.47 23.59 -10.54
N PHE A 388 -4.00 22.57 -11.28
CA PHE A 388 -2.70 22.60 -11.94
C PHE A 388 -2.80 22.84 -13.45
N PRO A 389 -2.00 23.75 -14.04
CA PRO A 389 -1.30 24.82 -13.34
C PRO A 389 -2.28 25.89 -12.82
N PRO A 390 -1.89 26.67 -11.81
CA PRO A 390 -2.68 27.80 -11.35
C PRO A 390 -2.94 28.82 -12.48
N SER A 391 -4.08 29.52 -12.42
CA SER A 391 -4.50 30.48 -13.45
C SER A 391 -3.53 31.64 -13.63
N TYR A 392 -2.87 32.07 -12.56
CA TYR A 392 -1.88 33.15 -12.57
C TYR A 392 -0.54 32.76 -13.21
N CYS A 393 -0.28 31.48 -13.45
CA CYS A 393 1.02 31.03 -13.96
C CYS A 393 1.17 31.41 -15.44
N ASN A 394 2.27 32.08 -15.81
CA ASN A 394 2.59 32.48 -17.19
C ASN A 394 2.95 31.28 -18.10
N ARG A 395 3.17 30.09 -17.53
CA ARG A 395 3.43 28.83 -18.24
C ARG A 395 4.60 28.89 -19.25
N ASN A 396 5.67 29.64 -18.99
CA ASN A 396 6.87 29.54 -19.84
C ASN A 396 7.70 28.32 -19.43
N THR A 397 8.24 28.32 -18.22
CA THR A 397 9.12 27.27 -17.69
C THR A 397 8.55 26.67 -16.41
N VAL A 398 8.39 25.34 -16.41
CA VAL A 398 8.16 24.55 -15.19
C VAL A 398 9.43 23.78 -14.82
N VAL A 399 9.76 23.76 -13.53
CA VAL A 399 10.80 22.88 -12.97
C VAL A 399 10.13 21.75 -12.21
N VAL A 400 10.45 20.51 -12.56
CA VAL A 400 9.93 19.31 -11.89
C VAL A 400 11.07 18.62 -11.16
N ILE A 401 10.91 18.39 -9.86
CA ILE A 401 11.94 17.77 -9.01
C ILE A 401 11.52 16.34 -8.67
N GLY A 402 12.28 15.35 -9.13
CA GLY A 402 12.03 13.94 -8.82
C GLY A 402 12.49 12.98 -9.92
N GLY A 403 12.90 11.77 -9.54
CA GLY A 403 13.35 10.72 -10.48
C GLY A 403 12.35 9.58 -10.72
N GLY A 404 11.11 9.72 -10.26
CA GLY A 404 10.08 8.67 -10.30
C GLY A 404 9.14 8.79 -11.49
N LEU A 405 8.20 7.85 -11.59
CA LEU A 405 7.16 7.88 -12.64
C LEU A 405 6.30 9.16 -12.57
N THR A 406 5.96 9.59 -11.35
CA THR A 406 5.17 10.81 -11.12
C THR A 406 5.83 12.06 -11.71
N SER A 407 7.15 12.22 -11.59
CA SER A 407 7.84 13.38 -12.18
C SER A 407 7.82 13.34 -13.71
N ALA A 408 7.98 12.15 -14.31
CA ALA A 408 7.87 12.00 -15.76
C ALA A 408 6.45 12.29 -16.28
N GLN A 409 5.42 11.84 -15.56
CA GLN A 409 4.02 12.13 -15.85
C GLN A 409 3.72 13.63 -15.77
N ILE A 410 4.25 14.30 -14.75
CA ILE A 410 4.07 15.74 -14.56
C ILE A 410 4.76 16.54 -15.67
N CYS A 411 5.95 16.13 -16.13
CA CYS A 411 6.59 16.79 -17.28
C CYS A 411 5.70 16.73 -18.53
N ASP A 412 5.17 15.55 -18.86
CA ASP A 412 4.27 15.38 -20.02
C ASP A 412 2.96 16.18 -19.84
N LEU A 413 2.37 16.10 -18.64
CA LEU A 413 1.16 16.84 -18.28
C LEU A 413 1.37 18.35 -18.40
N ALA A 414 2.45 18.88 -17.85
CA ALA A 414 2.72 20.32 -17.85
C ALA A 414 2.87 20.84 -19.29
N LEU A 415 3.65 20.16 -20.13
CA LEU A 415 3.77 20.50 -21.54
C LEU A 415 2.42 20.43 -22.26
N SER A 416 1.59 19.42 -21.97
CA SER A 416 0.23 19.32 -22.52
C SER A 416 -0.72 20.44 -22.06
N LYS A 417 -0.48 20.99 -20.86
CA LYS A 417 -1.24 22.12 -20.28
C LYS A 417 -0.68 23.50 -20.66
N GLY A 418 0.21 23.54 -21.65
CA GLY A 418 0.68 24.78 -22.27
C GLY A 418 1.96 25.36 -21.69
N PHE A 419 2.70 24.62 -20.85
CA PHE A 419 4.07 25.04 -20.53
C PHE A 419 4.95 24.97 -21.78
N SER A 420 5.69 26.04 -22.06
CA SER A 420 6.60 26.09 -23.23
C SER A 420 7.84 25.22 -23.03
N LYS A 421 8.33 25.13 -21.79
CA LYS A 421 9.51 24.37 -21.41
C LYS A 421 9.31 23.67 -20.06
N ALA A 422 9.80 22.43 -19.96
CA ALA A 422 9.95 21.72 -18.71
C ALA A 422 11.43 21.44 -18.42
N VAL A 423 11.84 21.55 -17.16
CA VAL A 423 13.17 21.15 -16.69
C VAL A 423 13.01 20.11 -15.58
N LEU A 424 13.48 18.89 -15.83
CA LEU A 424 13.41 17.77 -14.90
C LEU A 424 14.73 17.64 -14.13
N ILE A 425 14.71 17.86 -12.82
CA ILE A 425 15.86 17.73 -11.92
C ILE A 425 15.82 16.38 -11.21
N ILE A 426 16.91 15.61 -11.34
CA ILE A 426 17.06 14.28 -10.76
C ILE A 426 18.38 14.21 -10.00
N ARG A 427 18.32 13.94 -8.68
CA ARG A 427 19.52 13.81 -7.82
C ARG A 427 20.47 12.66 -8.16
N SER A 428 20.03 11.73 -9.00
CA SER A 428 20.81 10.57 -9.44
C SER A 428 20.71 10.41 -10.96
N HIS A 429 21.26 9.32 -11.48
CA HIS A 429 20.92 8.86 -12.82
C HIS A 429 19.41 8.62 -12.98
N LEU A 430 18.95 8.84 -14.22
CA LEU A 430 17.62 8.43 -14.67
C LEU A 430 17.57 6.90 -14.76
N LYS A 431 16.65 6.29 -14.02
CA LYS A 431 16.46 4.83 -13.96
C LYS A 431 15.21 4.44 -14.73
N VAL A 432 15.37 3.55 -15.71
CA VAL A 432 14.25 3.02 -16.50
C VAL A 432 13.93 1.61 -16.04
N LYS A 433 12.72 1.38 -15.52
CA LYS A 433 12.24 0.08 -15.06
C LYS A 433 10.75 -0.09 -15.37
N PRO A 434 10.28 -1.27 -15.83
CA PRO A 434 8.85 -1.51 -16.02
C PRO A 434 8.07 -1.34 -14.71
N PHE A 435 8.65 -1.79 -13.60
CA PHE A 435 8.01 -1.80 -12.28
C PHE A 435 8.83 -1.06 -11.21
N ASP A 436 8.18 -0.74 -10.09
CA ASP A 436 8.78 -0.01 -8.97
C ASP A 436 9.67 -0.89 -8.07
N VAL A 437 9.56 -2.21 -8.21
CA VAL A 437 10.48 -3.21 -7.68
C VAL A 437 11.20 -3.92 -8.84
N SER A 438 12.38 -4.50 -8.61
CA SER A 438 13.06 -5.26 -9.68
C SER A 438 12.26 -6.50 -10.07
N LEU A 439 12.46 -6.99 -11.30
CA LEU A 439 11.76 -8.17 -11.80
C LEU A 439 12.04 -9.42 -10.95
N ASP A 440 13.17 -9.50 -10.24
CA ASP A 440 13.47 -10.61 -9.33
C ASP A 440 12.47 -10.73 -8.18
N TRP A 441 11.72 -9.65 -7.87
CA TRP A 441 10.68 -9.64 -6.84
C TRP A 441 9.27 -9.97 -7.36
N MET A 442 9.07 -10.09 -8.67
CA MET A 442 7.74 -10.32 -9.29
C MET A 442 7.73 -11.37 -10.41
N GLY A 443 8.90 -11.78 -10.90
CA GLY A 443 9.04 -12.80 -11.93
C GLY A 443 9.48 -14.13 -11.31
N ARG A 444 10.25 -14.90 -12.07
CA ARG A 444 10.69 -16.26 -11.71
C ARG A 444 11.29 -16.41 -10.30
N TYR A 445 12.03 -15.39 -9.83
CA TYR A 445 12.78 -15.45 -8.58
C TYR A 445 12.06 -14.83 -7.37
N SER A 446 10.79 -14.44 -7.52
CA SER A 446 10.03 -13.74 -6.47
C SER A 446 10.01 -14.52 -5.16
N ASN A 447 9.77 -15.83 -5.22
CA ASN A 447 9.69 -16.69 -4.03
C ASN A 447 11.03 -16.76 -3.28
N LEU A 448 12.15 -16.86 -4.01
CA LEU A 448 13.49 -16.86 -3.42
C LEU A 448 13.78 -15.53 -2.72
N LYS A 449 13.46 -14.41 -3.37
CA LYS A 449 13.69 -13.07 -2.81
C LYS A 449 12.81 -12.79 -1.60
N LYS A 450 11.55 -13.22 -1.63
CA LYS A 450 10.64 -13.16 -0.48
C LYS A 450 11.15 -14.01 0.69
N MET A 451 11.60 -15.23 0.42
CA MET A 451 12.17 -16.12 1.44
C MET A 451 13.41 -15.49 2.10
N GLU A 452 14.36 -14.97 1.31
CA GLU A 452 15.54 -14.25 1.81
C GLU A 452 15.13 -13.10 2.75
N PHE A 453 14.10 -12.33 2.36
CA PHE A 453 13.60 -11.21 3.15
C PHE A 453 12.90 -11.62 4.44
N TRP A 454 12.09 -12.68 4.41
CA TRP A 454 11.35 -13.13 5.59
C TRP A 454 12.22 -13.87 6.60
N GLN A 455 13.34 -14.46 6.17
CA GLN A 455 14.33 -15.08 7.06
C GLN A 455 15.26 -14.08 7.74
N GLU A 456 15.41 -12.87 7.20
CA GLU A 456 16.16 -11.80 7.86
C GLU A 456 15.42 -11.38 9.15
N GLU A 457 16.10 -11.37 10.28
CA GLU A 457 15.50 -11.02 11.57
C GLU A 457 15.78 -9.56 11.95
N ASP A 458 16.87 -8.96 11.45
CA ASP A 458 17.24 -7.58 11.76
C ASP A 458 16.37 -6.58 10.96
N PRO A 459 15.58 -5.74 11.64
CA PRO A 459 14.76 -4.71 10.99
C PRO A 459 15.56 -3.69 10.17
N LEU A 460 16.81 -3.38 10.54
CA LEU A 460 17.67 -2.47 9.79
C LEU A 460 18.10 -3.09 8.46
N HIS A 461 18.52 -4.36 8.49
CA HIS A 461 18.83 -5.09 7.27
C HIS A 461 17.60 -5.27 6.38
N ARG A 462 16.42 -5.57 6.94
CA ARG A 462 15.17 -5.58 6.16
C ARG A 462 14.89 -4.24 5.48
N LEU A 463 15.10 -3.13 6.19
CA LEU A 463 14.94 -1.80 5.60
C LEU A 463 15.92 -1.57 4.43
N ASP A 464 17.16 -2.04 4.54
CA ASP A 464 18.15 -1.92 3.47
C ASP A 464 17.85 -2.85 2.28
N MET A 465 17.35 -4.06 2.52
CA MET A 465 16.82 -4.95 1.47
C MET A 465 15.67 -4.27 0.72
N LEU A 466 14.72 -3.66 1.44
CA LEU A 466 13.58 -2.93 0.87
C LEU A 466 14.05 -1.74 0.03
N ARG A 467 14.98 -0.93 0.55
CA ARG A 467 15.57 0.22 -0.17
C ARG A 467 16.30 -0.23 -1.43
N SER A 468 17.05 -1.32 -1.35
CA SER A 468 17.80 -1.90 -2.46
C SER A 468 16.88 -2.45 -3.55
N ALA A 469 15.83 -3.20 -3.17
CA ALA A 469 14.84 -3.77 -4.07
C ALA A 469 14.10 -2.70 -4.91
N ARG A 470 13.68 -1.61 -4.26
CA ARG A 470 13.03 -0.48 -4.96
C ARG A 470 14.06 0.32 -5.76
N GLY A 471 15.20 0.63 -5.15
CA GLY A 471 16.28 1.37 -5.78
C GLY A 471 15.92 2.82 -6.10
N GLY A 472 15.01 3.43 -5.34
CA GLY A 472 14.51 4.80 -5.53
C GLY A 472 13.53 4.96 -6.69
N GLY A 473 13.28 6.22 -7.07
CA GLY A 473 12.40 6.55 -8.20
C GLY A 473 12.87 5.91 -9.51
N SER A 474 11.92 5.39 -10.28
CA SER A 474 12.13 4.87 -11.63
C SER A 474 11.00 5.27 -12.56
N ILE A 475 11.33 5.40 -13.84
CA ILE A 475 10.42 5.77 -14.93
C ILE A 475 10.18 4.53 -15.79
N THR A 476 8.97 4.35 -16.30
CA THR A 476 8.67 3.21 -17.20
C THR A 476 9.33 3.40 -18.57
N PRO A 477 9.64 2.32 -19.31
CA PRO A 477 10.15 2.45 -20.68
C PRO A 477 9.28 3.32 -21.59
N THR A 478 7.95 3.27 -21.39
CA THR A 478 6.98 4.12 -22.10
C THR A 478 7.23 5.60 -21.82
N TYR A 479 7.24 6.02 -20.55
CA TYR A 479 7.48 7.42 -20.20
C TYR A 479 8.91 7.87 -20.52
N ALA A 480 9.91 7.00 -20.43
CA ALA A 480 11.26 7.33 -20.86
C ALA A 480 11.31 7.71 -22.35
N LYS A 481 10.49 7.05 -23.19
CA LYS A 481 10.35 7.42 -24.60
C LYS A 481 9.58 8.73 -24.78
N VAL A 482 8.49 8.96 -24.04
CA VAL A 482 7.76 10.25 -24.04
C VAL A 482 8.69 11.40 -23.69
N LEU A 483 9.47 11.27 -22.62
CA LEU A 483 10.43 12.30 -22.22
C LEU A 483 11.47 12.56 -23.32
N ARG A 484 12.04 11.51 -23.94
CA ARG A 484 12.97 11.69 -25.06
C ARG A 484 12.33 12.45 -26.23
N MET A 485 11.07 12.16 -26.56
CA MET A 485 10.37 12.89 -27.63
C MET A 485 10.21 14.38 -27.32
N HIS A 486 9.99 14.74 -26.05
CA HIS A 486 9.97 16.15 -25.64
C HIS A 486 11.35 16.79 -25.63
N GLN A 487 12.42 16.04 -25.30
CA GLN A 487 13.80 16.53 -25.43
C GLN A 487 14.18 16.78 -26.89
N ASP A 488 13.82 15.87 -27.80
CA ASP A 488 14.11 15.99 -29.24
C ASP A 488 13.41 17.21 -29.86
N ARG A 489 12.30 17.68 -29.26
CA ARG A 489 11.59 18.91 -29.63
C ARG A 489 12.15 20.18 -28.98
N GLY A 490 13.11 20.05 -28.07
CA GLY A 490 13.62 21.17 -27.27
C GLY A 490 12.67 21.63 -26.15
N ALA A 491 11.55 20.94 -25.92
CA ALA A 491 10.55 21.30 -24.92
C ALA A 491 10.88 20.78 -23.51
N LEU A 492 11.71 19.74 -23.40
CA LEU A 492 12.13 19.18 -22.12
C LEU A 492 13.65 19.17 -21.99
N GLU A 493 14.13 19.57 -20.82
CA GLU A 493 15.52 19.45 -20.39
C GLU A 493 15.61 18.50 -19.20
N ILE A 494 16.49 17.50 -19.24
CA ILE A 494 16.69 16.55 -18.13
C ILE A 494 18.08 16.77 -17.54
N ARG A 495 18.12 17.06 -16.23
CA ARG A 495 19.33 17.29 -15.45
C ARG A 495 19.47 16.19 -14.39
N THR A 496 20.28 15.19 -14.70
CA THR A 496 20.67 14.14 -13.75
C THR A 496 21.80 14.61 -12.85
N MET A 497 22.03 13.88 -11.76
CA MET A 497 23.09 14.20 -10.79
C MET A 497 23.00 15.66 -10.31
N SER A 498 21.77 16.15 -10.13
CA SER A 498 21.49 17.55 -9.84
C SER A 498 20.54 17.68 -8.65
N CYS A 499 20.88 18.56 -7.71
CA CYS A 499 20.05 18.86 -6.54
C CYS A 499 19.77 20.36 -6.46
N LEU A 500 18.57 20.70 -6.00
CA LEU A 500 18.24 22.06 -5.63
C LEU A 500 19.02 22.43 -4.36
N ASP A 501 19.72 23.56 -4.41
CA ASP A 501 20.52 24.12 -3.32
C ASP A 501 19.73 25.23 -2.63
N ALA A 502 19.27 26.21 -3.41
CA ALA A 502 18.47 27.33 -2.93
C ALA A 502 17.31 27.64 -3.89
N ALA A 503 16.23 28.20 -3.36
CA ALA A 503 15.10 28.68 -4.14
C ALA A 503 14.61 30.02 -3.57
N HIS A 504 14.40 31.00 -4.43
CA HIS A 504 13.88 32.32 -4.05
C HIS A 504 12.68 32.69 -4.93
N TRP A 505 11.54 32.98 -4.30
CA TRP A 505 10.36 33.50 -4.98
C TRP A 505 10.42 35.02 -5.05
N ASP A 506 10.30 35.57 -6.25
CA ASP A 506 10.13 37.00 -6.46
C ASP A 506 8.67 37.29 -6.80
N ASP A 507 7.99 37.96 -5.87
CA ASP A 507 6.57 38.30 -5.99
C ASP A 507 6.32 39.38 -7.06
N SER A 508 7.31 40.23 -7.35
CA SER A 508 7.15 41.31 -8.34
C SER A 508 7.05 40.77 -9.77
N CYS A 509 7.82 39.72 -10.08
CA CYS A 509 7.82 39.08 -11.39
C CYS A 509 7.11 37.72 -11.41
N GLN A 510 6.63 37.24 -10.26
CA GLN A 510 5.96 35.95 -10.08
C GLN A 510 6.82 34.78 -10.61
N LYS A 511 8.10 34.77 -10.25
CA LYS A 511 9.07 33.74 -10.70
C LYS A 511 9.94 33.22 -9.57
N TRP A 512 10.37 31.98 -9.75
CA TRP A 512 11.40 31.33 -8.98
C TRP A 512 12.78 31.57 -9.58
N SER A 513 13.73 31.98 -8.76
CA SER A 513 15.17 31.87 -9.01
C SER A 513 15.71 30.66 -8.24
N LEU A 514 16.16 29.64 -8.97
CA LEU A 514 16.60 28.36 -8.41
C LEU A 514 18.10 28.16 -8.61
N LYS A 515 18.82 27.88 -7.53
CA LYS A 515 20.23 27.49 -7.56
C LYS A 515 20.33 25.98 -7.52
N VAL A 516 20.96 25.39 -8.54
CA VAL A 516 21.09 23.94 -8.71
C VAL A 516 22.56 23.54 -8.70
N GLN A 517 22.91 22.60 -7.84
CA GLN A 517 24.23 21.98 -7.79
C GLN A 517 24.26 20.72 -8.64
N VAL A 518 25.32 20.56 -9.43
CA VAL A 518 25.56 19.38 -10.29
C VAL A 518 26.80 18.61 -9.80
N PHE A 519 26.67 17.30 -9.68
CA PHE A 519 27.69 16.37 -9.14
C PHE A 519 28.29 15.46 -10.21
N ASP A 520 29.50 14.95 -9.97
CA ASP A 520 30.17 13.93 -10.82
C ASP A 520 29.64 12.51 -10.54
N ASP A 521 29.68 11.64 -11.55
CA ASP A 521 29.46 10.20 -11.44
C ASP A 521 30.55 9.50 -10.59
N ALA A 522 31.75 10.05 -10.54
CA ALA A 522 32.92 9.43 -9.91
C ALA A 522 32.91 9.46 -8.37
N VAL A 523 32.02 10.23 -7.72
CA VAL A 523 32.11 10.52 -6.29
C VAL A 523 30.85 10.06 -5.56
N ARG A 524 30.78 8.76 -5.28
CA ARG A 524 29.70 8.17 -4.45
C ARG A 524 30.06 8.04 -2.97
N LYS A 525 31.26 8.49 -2.57
CA LYS A 525 31.81 8.27 -1.21
C LYS A 525 31.82 9.51 -0.31
N ASP A 526 31.69 10.73 -0.82
CA ASP A 526 31.63 11.93 0.02
C ASP A 526 30.85 13.09 -0.68
N PRO A 527 29.64 13.45 -0.22
CA PRO A 527 28.83 14.49 -0.84
C PRO A 527 29.23 15.93 -0.48
N ILE A 528 30.19 16.14 0.44
CA ILE A 528 30.41 17.46 1.06
C ILE A 528 31.40 18.34 0.28
N THR A 529 32.25 17.80 -0.61
CA THR A 529 33.41 18.54 -1.13
C THR A 529 33.54 18.70 -2.65
N HIS A 530 32.64 18.15 -3.47
CA HIS A 530 32.82 18.19 -4.93
C HIS A 530 31.56 18.57 -5.72
N THR A 531 31.10 19.82 -5.55
CA THR A 531 30.18 20.46 -6.52
C THR A 531 30.96 20.81 -7.79
N LEU A 532 30.59 20.23 -8.94
CA LEU A 532 31.27 20.53 -10.22
C LEU A 532 30.83 21.87 -10.81
N ARG A 533 29.52 22.15 -10.73
CA ARG A 533 28.92 23.32 -11.38
C ARG A 533 27.69 23.75 -10.61
N ARG A 534 27.51 25.07 -10.52
CA ARG A 534 26.25 25.69 -10.12
C ARG A 534 25.54 26.23 -11.35
N LEU A 535 24.22 26.05 -11.37
CA LEU A 535 23.34 26.53 -12.42
C LEU A 535 22.24 27.36 -11.78
N ASP A 536 21.94 28.50 -12.37
CA ASP A 536 20.79 29.31 -12.01
C ASP A 536 19.68 29.05 -13.04
N ILE A 537 18.48 28.77 -12.56
CA ILE A 537 17.30 28.48 -13.39
C ILE A 537 16.17 29.41 -12.94
N GLU A 538 15.64 30.18 -13.88
CA GLU A 538 14.37 30.87 -13.68
C GLU A 538 13.20 29.97 -14.07
N ALA A 539 12.14 29.94 -13.24
CA ALA A 539 10.95 29.16 -13.50
C ALA A 539 9.68 29.92 -13.09
N ASP A 540 8.61 29.80 -13.87
CA ASP A 540 7.29 30.32 -13.49
C ASP A 540 6.59 29.39 -12.49
N PHE A 541 6.99 28.11 -12.45
CA PHE A 541 6.42 27.15 -11.52
C PHE A 541 7.37 26.02 -11.14
N VAL A 542 7.30 25.55 -9.89
CA VAL A 542 8.03 24.38 -9.42
C VAL A 542 7.07 23.28 -8.96
N VAL A 543 7.28 22.06 -9.44
CA VAL A 543 6.56 20.88 -8.96
C VAL A 543 7.50 19.94 -8.22
N ALA A 544 7.29 19.76 -6.92
CA ALA A 544 7.98 18.77 -6.12
C ALA A 544 7.29 17.41 -6.26
N ALA A 545 7.87 16.52 -7.07
CA ALA A 545 7.42 15.14 -7.27
C ALA A 545 8.32 14.16 -6.50
N THR A 546 8.56 14.50 -5.23
CA THR A 546 9.58 13.90 -4.36
C THR A 546 9.06 12.76 -3.49
N GLY A 547 7.80 12.36 -3.68
CA GLY A 547 7.19 11.21 -3.02
C GLY A 547 6.84 11.49 -1.56
N THR A 548 6.76 10.45 -0.75
CA THR A 548 6.40 10.52 0.67
C THR A 548 7.50 9.92 1.53
N LYS A 549 7.70 10.47 2.73
CA LYS A 549 8.59 9.88 3.73
C LYS A 549 7.76 9.02 4.70
N PRO A 550 8.10 7.73 4.92
CA PRO A 550 7.43 6.95 5.95
C PRO A 550 7.61 7.61 7.32
N SER A 551 6.51 7.80 8.04
CA SER A 551 6.54 8.27 9.42
C SER A 551 5.31 7.78 10.16
N PHE A 552 5.37 6.58 10.73
CA PHE A 552 4.21 5.93 11.35
C PHE A 552 3.77 6.60 12.65
N LEU A 553 4.69 6.82 13.58
CA LEU A 553 4.38 7.45 14.87
C LEU A 553 4.02 8.94 14.73
N SER A 554 4.30 9.57 13.59
CA SER A 554 3.90 10.94 13.32
C SER A 554 2.44 11.08 12.89
N LEU A 555 1.77 9.98 12.52
CA LEU A 555 0.35 9.98 12.16
C LEU A 555 -0.48 10.56 13.32
N PRO A 556 -1.35 11.56 13.08
CA PRO A 556 -2.07 12.24 14.15
C PRO A 556 -2.79 11.28 15.10
N PHE A 557 -3.52 10.31 14.54
CA PHE A 557 -4.28 9.35 15.33
C PHE A 557 -3.42 8.32 16.08
N VAL A 558 -2.14 8.11 15.73
CA VAL A 558 -1.29 7.11 16.40
C VAL A 558 -0.59 7.69 17.64
N ARG A 559 -0.41 9.01 17.71
CA ARG A 559 0.36 9.67 18.79
C ARG A 559 -0.16 9.30 20.19
N GLY A 560 -1.48 9.31 20.38
CA GLY A 560 -2.10 8.95 21.66
C GLY A 560 -1.76 7.53 22.14
N LEU A 561 -1.65 6.56 21.23
CA LEU A 561 -1.19 5.21 21.58
C LEU A 561 0.31 5.17 21.90
N ALA A 562 1.12 5.89 21.13
CA ALA A 562 2.57 5.92 21.30
C ALA A 562 2.99 6.55 22.64
N ASP A 563 2.24 7.55 23.11
CA ASP A 563 2.51 8.29 24.34
C ASP A 563 1.87 7.63 25.58
N ASN A 564 1.07 6.57 25.40
CA ASN A 564 0.38 5.90 26.50
C ASN A 564 1.32 4.88 27.20
N PRO A 565 1.68 5.08 28.49
CA PRO A 565 2.60 4.20 29.20
C PRO A 565 2.03 2.80 29.48
N GLN A 566 0.71 2.59 29.33
CA GLN A 566 0.06 1.28 29.48
C GLN A 566 0.10 0.45 28.19
N VAL A 567 0.48 1.06 27.06
CA VAL A 567 0.56 0.41 25.76
C VAL A 567 2.00 -0.06 25.51
N PRO A 568 2.21 -1.31 25.08
CA PRO A 568 3.54 -1.75 24.66
C PRO A 568 4.04 -0.87 23.50
N PRO A 569 5.29 -0.39 23.53
CA PRO A 569 5.81 0.45 22.46
C PRO A 569 5.89 -0.34 21.14
N CYS A 570 5.62 0.34 20.02
CA CYS A 570 5.95 -0.17 18.69
C CYS A 570 7.16 0.58 18.15
N PRO A 571 8.36 -0.04 18.17
CA PRO A 571 9.55 0.59 17.64
C PRO A 571 9.40 0.83 16.14
N THR A 572 10.13 1.82 15.63
CA THR A 572 10.18 2.11 14.19
C THR A 572 11.61 2.14 13.66
N VAL A 573 11.78 1.73 12.41
CA VAL A 573 13.05 1.79 11.69
C VAL A 573 12.81 2.46 10.33
N GLY A 574 13.52 3.57 10.09
CA GLY A 574 13.29 4.39 8.89
C GLY A 574 11.87 4.97 8.78
N GLY A 575 11.17 5.12 9.91
CA GLY A 575 9.78 5.60 9.98
C GLY A 575 8.71 4.53 9.71
N LEU A 576 9.11 3.27 9.50
CA LEU A 576 8.20 2.11 9.38
C LEU A 576 8.08 1.38 10.72
N PRO A 577 6.88 0.91 11.11
CA PRO A 577 6.69 0.16 12.35
C PRO A 577 7.25 -1.26 12.27
N ILE A 578 7.83 -1.71 13.38
CA ILE A 578 8.17 -3.12 13.58
C ILE A 578 6.90 -3.83 14.06
N LEU A 579 6.25 -4.50 13.12
CA LEU A 579 5.03 -5.29 13.35
C LEU A 579 5.37 -6.76 13.56
N THR A 580 4.42 -7.55 14.08
CA THR A 580 4.51 -9.01 14.08
C THR A 580 4.40 -9.60 12.67
N SER A 581 4.62 -10.91 12.51
CA SER A 581 4.41 -11.63 11.25
C SER A 581 3.00 -11.45 10.67
N HIS A 582 2.01 -11.20 11.52
CA HIS A 582 0.62 -10.94 11.16
C HIS A 582 0.31 -9.45 10.91
N LEU A 583 1.34 -8.61 10.80
CA LEU A 583 1.23 -7.18 10.56
C LEU A 583 0.54 -6.42 11.71
N GLN A 584 0.65 -6.99 12.92
CA GLN A 584 0.03 -6.48 14.15
C GLN A 584 1.03 -5.63 14.94
N TRP A 585 0.55 -4.56 15.58
CA TRP A 585 1.25 -3.84 16.65
C TRP A 585 1.51 -4.82 17.80
N PRO A 586 2.75 -4.94 18.31
CA PRO A 586 3.06 -5.89 19.39
C PRO A 586 2.17 -5.67 20.62
N GLY A 587 1.36 -6.67 20.98
CA GLY A 587 0.52 -6.63 22.18
C GLY A 587 -0.81 -5.88 22.06
N LEU A 588 -1.17 -5.34 20.88
CA LEU A 588 -2.47 -4.70 20.65
C LEU A 588 -3.14 -5.22 19.38
N PRO A 589 -4.48 -5.34 19.32
CA PRO A 589 -5.21 -5.70 18.09
C PRO A 589 -5.29 -4.52 17.08
N LEU A 590 -4.17 -3.83 16.87
CA LEU A 590 -3.96 -2.80 15.86
C LEU A 590 -3.10 -3.39 14.74
N PHE A 591 -3.56 -3.32 13.50
CA PHE A 591 -2.88 -3.86 12.32
C PHE A 591 -2.51 -2.76 11.33
N CYS A 592 -1.50 -2.99 10.50
CA CYS A 592 -1.19 -2.11 9.38
C CYS A 592 -1.18 -2.89 8.07
N VAL A 593 -1.81 -2.33 7.03
CA VAL A 593 -1.75 -2.83 5.64
C VAL A 593 -1.24 -1.73 4.71
N GLY A 594 -0.71 -2.13 3.56
CA GLY A 594 -0.06 -1.19 2.62
C GLY A 594 1.34 -0.79 3.08
N GLY A 595 1.78 0.43 2.80
CA GLY A 595 3.19 0.81 2.97
C GLY A 595 3.77 0.63 4.38
N TYR A 596 2.96 0.78 5.44
CA TYR A 596 3.42 0.60 6.82
C TYR A 596 3.67 -0.87 7.20
N SER A 597 3.21 -1.84 6.39
CA SER A 597 3.52 -3.26 6.59
C SER A 597 4.81 -3.71 5.91
N ALA A 598 5.55 -2.80 5.27
CA ALA A 598 6.62 -3.16 4.36
C ALA A 598 7.83 -3.87 5.01
N LEU A 599 8.08 -3.68 6.30
CA LEU A 599 9.13 -4.44 7.02
C LEU A 599 8.78 -5.93 7.18
N GLN A 600 7.52 -6.33 6.96
CA GLN A 600 7.07 -7.72 7.08
C GLN A 600 6.62 -8.30 5.73
N VAL A 601 5.95 -7.50 4.89
CA VAL A 601 5.50 -7.92 3.54
C VAL A 601 6.62 -7.81 2.51
N GLY A 602 7.57 -6.89 2.72
CA GLY A 602 8.64 -6.62 1.76
C GLY A 602 8.28 -5.54 0.73
N PRO A 603 9.06 -5.42 -0.37
CA PRO A 603 9.02 -4.26 -1.25
C PRO A 603 7.71 -4.12 -2.05
N GLY A 604 6.90 -5.18 -2.14
CA GLY A 604 5.57 -5.17 -2.74
C GLY A 604 4.50 -4.46 -1.91
N ALA A 605 4.73 -4.19 -0.62
CA ALA A 605 3.75 -3.54 0.27
C ALA A 605 3.27 -2.16 -0.21
N PHE A 606 4.05 -1.50 -1.07
CA PHE A 606 3.75 -0.19 -1.65
C PHE A 606 2.91 -0.26 -2.93
N ASN A 607 2.56 -1.46 -3.42
CA ASN A 607 1.79 -1.65 -4.64
C ASN A 607 0.61 -2.62 -4.42
N LEU A 608 -0.23 -2.77 -5.45
CA LEU A 608 -1.45 -3.58 -5.39
C LEU A 608 -1.16 -5.07 -5.11
N GLY A 609 0.01 -5.59 -5.51
CA GLY A 609 0.39 -6.98 -5.26
C GLY A 609 0.61 -7.28 -3.78
N GLY A 610 1.33 -6.42 -3.05
CA GLY A 610 1.57 -6.64 -1.61
C GLY A 610 0.34 -6.37 -0.73
N MET A 611 -0.66 -5.67 -1.23
CA MET A 611 -1.90 -5.39 -0.49
C MET A 611 -2.75 -6.64 -0.27
N ARG A 612 -2.84 -7.54 -1.26
CA ARG A 612 -3.53 -8.83 -1.11
C ARG A 612 -2.84 -9.74 -0.11
N GLU A 613 -1.50 -9.85 -0.20
CA GLU A 613 -0.70 -10.63 0.76
C GLU A 613 -0.85 -10.09 2.20
N ALA A 614 -0.88 -8.76 2.36
CA ALA A 614 -1.13 -8.13 3.65
C ALA A 614 -2.53 -8.43 4.19
N ALA A 615 -3.55 -8.39 3.33
CA ALA A 615 -4.92 -8.73 3.69
C ALA A 615 -5.03 -10.16 4.23
N ASP A 616 -4.44 -11.14 3.53
CA ASP A 616 -4.48 -12.56 3.96
C ASP A 616 -3.87 -12.77 5.34
N ARG A 617 -2.72 -12.16 5.62
CA ARG A 617 -2.04 -12.28 6.93
C ARG A 617 -2.85 -11.67 8.07
N VAL A 618 -3.49 -10.52 7.83
CA VAL A 618 -4.34 -9.85 8.82
C VAL A 618 -5.62 -10.65 9.06
N VAL A 619 -6.30 -11.13 8.01
CA VAL A 619 -7.53 -11.91 8.16
C VAL A 619 -7.31 -13.19 8.95
N GLY A 620 -6.24 -13.94 8.66
CA GLY A 620 -5.91 -15.13 9.46
C GLY A 620 -5.71 -14.81 10.94
N ARG A 621 -5.12 -13.65 11.27
CA ARG A 621 -4.93 -13.23 12.67
C ARG A 621 -6.20 -12.72 13.34
N LEU A 622 -7.09 -12.05 12.61
CA LEU A 622 -8.40 -11.64 13.12
C LEU A 622 -9.24 -12.87 13.52
N GLU A 623 -9.17 -13.95 12.73
CA GLU A 623 -9.82 -15.24 13.03
C GLU A 623 -9.24 -15.90 14.28
N GLU A 624 -7.91 -15.93 14.43
CA GLU A 624 -7.23 -16.45 15.64
C GLU A 624 -7.59 -15.68 16.91
N LEU A 625 -7.76 -14.36 16.80
CA LEU A 625 -8.20 -13.48 17.90
C LEU A 625 -9.71 -13.52 18.13
N ALA A 626 -10.45 -14.32 17.34
CA ALA A 626 -11.90 -14.44 17.40
C ALA A 626 -12.63 -13.08 17.32
N ILE A 627 -12.07 -12.13 16.56
CA ILE A 627 -12.73 -10.84 16.30
C ILE A 627 -14.02 -11.10 15.50
N GLY A 628 -15.14 -10.59 16.00
CA GLY A 628 -16.46 -10.81 15.39
C GLY A 628 -17.18 -12.08 15.82
N ARG A 629 -16.67 -12.86 16.78
CA ARG A 629 -17.42 -13.97 17.42
C ARG A 629 -18.09 -13.52 18.72
N GLY A 630 -19.28 -14.05 19.00
CA GLY A 630 -19.96 -13.85 20.29
C GLY A 630 -19.18 -14.51 21.44
N LEU A 631 -19.39 -14.05 22.68
CA LEU A 631 -18.79 -14.66 23.89
C LEU A 631 -19.23 -16.12 24.11
N ASP A 632 -20.30 -16.55 23.43
CA ASP A 632 -20.88 -17.89 23.54
C ASP A 632 -20.47 -18.83 22.39
N ASP A 633 -19.78 -18.34 21.36
CA ASP A 633 -19.24 -19.15 20.25
C ASP A 633 -17.87 -19.74 20.64
N VAL A 634 -17.89 -20.66 21.60
CA VAL A 634 -16.70 -21.41 22.01
C VAL A 634 -16.32 -22.39 20.89
N PRO A 635 -15.07 -22.39 20.39
CA PRO A 635 -14.63 -23.37 19.39
C PRO A 635 -14.82 -24.79 19.93
N PHE A 636 -15.30 -25.70 19.08
CA PHE A 636 -15.42 -27.12 19.42
C PHE A 636 -14.10 -27.64 20.01
N GLY A 637 -14.10 -27.97 21.31
CA GLY A 637 -12.94 -28.55 22.01
C GLY A 637 -12.15 -27.63 22.95
N LYS A 638 -12.52 -26.36 23.16
CA LYS A 638 -11.92 -25.50 24.22
C LYS A 638 -12.93 -25.15 25.29
N SER A 639 -12.50 -24.99 26.55
CA SER A 639 -13.40 -24.55 27.63
C SER A 639 -13.57 -23.03 27.65
N LYS A 640 -14.69 -22.53 28.19
CA LYS A 640 -14.98 -21.08 28.32
C LYS A 640 -13.86 -20.34 29.08
N ASP A 641 -13.22 -21.01 30.05
CA ASP A 641 -12.09 -20.47 30.83
C ASP A 641 -10.78 -20.39 30.05
N GLU A 642 -10.55 -21.30 29.11
CA GLU A 642 -9.39 -21.26 28.21
C GLU A 642 -9.48 -20.09 27.22
N TYR A 643 -10.69 -19.77 26.76
CA TYR A 643 -10.96 -18.65 25.86
C TYR A 643 -10.76 -17.30 26.58
N VAL A 644 -11.24 -17.15 27.81
CA VAL A 644 -11.08 -15.92 28.61
C VAL A 644 -9.61 -15.64 28.97
N ARG A 645 -8.77 -16.68 29.13
CA ARG A 645 -7.32 -16.53 29.34
C ARG A 645 -6.53 -16.21 28.08
N PHE A 646 -7.08 -16.47 26.89
CA PHE A 646 -6.42 -16.16 25.61
C PHE A 646 -6.71 -14.73 25.15
N VAL A 647 -7.80 -14.14 25.63
CA VAL A 647 -8.27 -12.78 25.33
C VAL A 647 -7.78 -11.74 26.36
N LYS A 648 -7.39 -12.18 27.57
CA LYS A 648 -6.65 -11.37 28.56
C LYS A 648 -5.16 -11.51 28.36
#